data_AF-A0A847KVQ4-F1
#
_entry.id   AF-A0A847KVQ4-F1
#
_cell.length_a   1.000
_cell.length_b   1.000
_cell.length_c   1.000
_cell.angle_alpha   90.00
_cell.angle_beta   90.00
_cell.angle_gamma   90.00
#
_symmetry.space_group_name_H-M   'P 1'
#
loop_
_entity.id
_entity.type
_entity.pdbx_description
1 polymer ?
#
loop_
_entity_poly.entity_id
_entity_poly.type
_entity_poly.pdbx_seq_one_letter_code
_entity_poly.pdbx_strand_id
1 'polypeptide(L)'
;MKQHTKHFLFIYMLIMSCLSFYSCSDDEDKNATSVVLKTQAEVDAFSQKNLHSLIITGTNITDLSKLNIHSVDLLTIRETGVVDLQMEKLVSVNQEFTIQNNSKLQKISNLSSLTDISGEIKISYNNLLTNISGFLKLKKGTGTFTVSNNSSLGEDKKIGEEGYSYGLFPLKYLVEKEIFTGEVKLYNNHPDAATTIEEIGELYAPLESFVVDSKEAAEQLNPGKKRVLNLTLKGSEINDEVLSIIAERIATIKGDLLFEDTQIENTKGFIDQLKCEGGILFKNNNPTNGNVISSSGFSNYSIINGDFIVENSNLSFNENSDFSRVKEVKGDFIISNTSTLKYSGALASLRTIGGDFIIKGCDQLIDLSGTRVQTIGGNLVYSENAKLNGLSGFESVQLIAGDVSIEKNGDIPIYGEVNQPGWCMIKAWMELGIVKEKAKLSLSNIKGEKMDLSDISPCEPNNPKEPEIYSNYVDLVTINIEGGQEVVEKDRYLNATVKVERRDNDGKIVEVLFSADTEIKGRGNSTWGAEKKPYRLKLNKSASIKGMPKNKNWTLLANHFDKTLLRNALAFEISERMRFEYTPRSYPVDLVINGEYKGSYTLTEHVRVGKGRVDIKEADDSTIETGGYFMEIDSRGIDKGEPQVYRTKKNGVLFVIKKPEDMSDKMRSYIEGRIQEMEDIIYSSNPMIELPKKVDMKSFIDYYLLNEFAKNQDGNLRLSTFLYKKENDDKIYFGPVWDYDIAFGNAKGDSNEPGFVSEEDFISSKNWYVKEAAWYKLLFRQAEFRKLVRERWAEISRNNLQGLDRFIDSYAGRIEQSQKENFRKWDINQWHWNNPQVAGSFKGEVNYLKKWISDRQNWLDISF
;
A
#
# COMPACT_ATOMS: atom_id res chain seq x y z
N MET A 1 -63.26 -31.22 55.07
CA MET A 1 -62.69 -31.18 53.71
C MET A 1 -61.20 -30.91 53.88
N LYS A 2 -60.34 -31.93 53.70
CA LYS A 2 -59.66 -32.36 52.44
C LYS A 2 -58.45 -31.43 52.13
N GLN A 3 -57.18 -31.83 52.31
CA GLN A 3 -56.34 -32.86 51.62
C GLN A 3 -55.42 -32.20 50.56
N HIS A 4 -54.17 -32.59 50.23
CA HIS A 4 -53.06 -33.43 50.79
C HIS A 4 -51.89 -33.47 49.73
N THR A 5 -50.59 -33.76 49.93
CA THR A 5 -49.63 -33.84 51.09
C THR A 5 -48.17 -34.09 50.60
N LYS A 6 -47.13 -33.58 51.30
CA LYS A 6 -45.71 -34.07 51.35
C LYS A 6 -44.84 -33.93 50.06
N HIS A 7 -43.49 -34.04 50.03
CA HIS A 7 -42.31 -33.89 50.94
C HIS A 7 -41.08 -33.60 50.01
N PHE A 8 -39.96 -32.90 50.32
CA PHE A 8 -38.98 -32.83 51.44
C PHE A 8 -37.72 -33.74 51.27
N LEU A 9 -36.52 -33.19 51.55
CA LEU A 9 -35.14 -33.73 51.34
C LEU A 9 -34.67 -33.79 49.86
N PHE A 10 -33.37 -33.73 49.50
CA PHE A 10 -32.12 -34.03 50.26
C PHE A 10 -30.98 -32.99 50.04
N ILE A 11 -30.01 -32.94 50.96
CA ILE A 11 -28.75 -32.15 50.91
C ILE A 11 -27.59 -33.03 51.45
N TYR A 12 -26.38 -32.91 50.86
CA TYR A 12 -25.04 -33.35 51.34
C TYR A 12 -24.92 -34.50 52.38
N MET A 13 -24.28 -35.63 52.02
CA MET A 13 -23.08 -36.23 52.69
C MET A 13 -22.71 -37.64 52.17
N LEU A 14 -21.60 -38.19 52.71
CA LEU A 14 -20.99 -39.52 52.49
C LEU A 14 -20.30 -39.71 51.11
N ILE A 15 -19.03 -40.11 50.96
CA ILE A 15 -18.00 -40.69 51.85
C ILE A 15 -18.32 -42.09 52.43
N MET A 16 -17.62 -43.10 51.91
CA MET A 16 -17.35 -44.44 52.49
C MET A 16 -18.54 -45.26 53.05
N SER A 17 -19.13 -46.10 52.20
CA SER A 17 -19.51 -47.49 52.59
C SER A 17 -19.93 -48.34 51.37
N CYS A 18 -19.08 -49.28 50.92
CA CYS A 18 -19.53 -50.45 50.13
C CYS A 18 -18.45 -51.55 50.02
N LEU A 19 -17.97 -52.03 51.17
CA LEU A 19 -17.59 -53.45 51.35
C LEU A 19 -18.74 -54.08 52.13
N SER A 20 -19.20 -55.30 51.88
CA SER A 20 -18.80 -56.32 50.88
C SER A 20 -19.83 -57.46 50.92
N PHE A 21 -20.02 -58.22 49.83
CA PHE A 21 -20.13 -59.70 49.91
C PHE A 21 -19.90 -60.36 48.54
N TYR A 22 -19.40 -61.60 48.57
CA TYR A 22 -18.84 -62.34 47.43
C TYR A 22 -19.85 -63.20 46.67
N SER A 23 -19.65 -63.34 45.37
CA SER A 23 -19.78 -64.62 44.65
C SER A 23 -18.73 -64.65 43.52
N CYS A 24 -17.78 -65.59 43.55
CA CYS A 24 -16.66 -65.61 42.58
C CYS A 24 -17.10 -66.04 41.17
N SER A 25 -16.62 -65.29 40.18
CA SER A 25 -16.14 -65.83 38.89
C SER A 25 -15.22 -64.81 38.22
N ASP A 26 -13.96 -64.79 38.66
CA ASP A 26 -12.70 -64.47 37.94
C ASP A 26 -12.91 -63.89 36.52
N ASP A 27 -12.57 -62.64 36.17
CA ASP A 27 -11.27 -61.95 36.34
C ASP A 27 -11.41 -60.41 36.26
N GLU A 28 -10.56 -59.66 36.99
CA GLU A 28 -10.39 -58.20 36.84
C GLU A 28 -9.21 -57.85 35.91
N ASP A 29 -9.44 -57.55 34.62
CA ASP A 29 -8.38 -56.98 33.77
C ASP A 29 -8.27 -55.44 33.94
N LYS A 30 -7.77 -55.01 35.11
CA LYS A 30 -7.48 -53.60 35.43
C LYS A 30 -6.15 -53.12 34.83
N ASN A 31 -5.85 -53.45 33.57
CA ASN A 31 -4.64 -52.99 32.86
C ASN A 31 -4.96 -52.39 31.48
N ALA A 32 -5.77 -51.32 31.46
CA ALA A 32 -5.98 -50.50 30.28
C ALA A 32 -4.68 -49.75 29.93
N THR A 33 -3.82 -50.40 29.15
CA THR A 33 -2.43 -50.00 28.93
C THR A 33 -2.31 -48.78 27.99
N SER A 34 -1.23 -48.02 28.18
CA SER A 34 -0.82 -46.94 27.28
C SER A 34 0.43 -47.37 26.51
N VAL A 35 0.37 -47.34 25.18
CA VAL A 35 1.37 -47.94 24.28
C VAL A 35 1.93 -46.88 23.33
N VAL A 36 3.24 -46.94 23.07
CA VAL A 36 3.91 -46.09 22.07
C VAL A 36 4.67 -46.96 21.07
N LEU A 37 4.27 -46.94 19.80
CA LEU A 37 4.91 -47.68 18.71
C LEU A 37 5.80 -46.72 17.90
N LYS A 38 7.07 -47.07 17.72
CA LYS A 38 8.10 -46.18 17.13
C LYS A 38 8.73 -46.69 15.83
N THR A 39 8.47 -47.94 15.48
CA THR A 39 9.03 -48.64 14.34
C THR A 39 7.98 -49.50 13.64
N GLN A 40 8.19 -49.76 12.34
CA GLN A 40 7.30 -50.67 11.58
C GLN A 40 7.28 -52.08 12.18
N ALA A 41 8.37 -52.54 12.80
CA ALA A 41 8.43 -53.85 13.44
C ALA A 41 7.54 -53.95 14.69
N GLU A 42 7.43 -52.88 15.48
CA GLU A 42 6.49 -52.81 16.62
C GLU A 42 5.04 -52.75 16.14
N VAL A 43 4.75 -52.04 15.05
CA VAL A 43 3.42 -52.00 14.40
C VAL A 43 3.01 -53.37 13.85
N ASP A 44 3.90 -54.04 13.11
CA ASP A 44 3.68 -55.37 12.54
C ASP A 44 3.48 -56.46 13.61
N ALA A 45 4.11 -56.32 14.78
CA ALA A 45 4.01 -57.28 15.89
C ALA A 45 2.86 -56.98 16.87
N PHE A 46 2.19 -55.83 16.77
CA PHE A 46 1.21 -55.39 17.76
C PHE A 46 -0.13 -56.14 17.67
N SER A 47 -0.52 -56.78 18.78
CA SER A 47 -1.61 -57.76 18.83
C SER A 47 -2.77 -57.44 19.79
N GLN A 48 -2.61 -56.48 20.71
CA GLN A 48 -3.65 -56.12 21.69
C GLN A 48 -4.85 -55.47 21.01
N LYS A 49 -6.07 -55.89 21.39
CA LYS A 49 -7.32 -55.42 20.77
C LYS A 49 -7.87 -54.13 21.38
N ASN A 50 -7.72 -53.95 22.69
CA ASN A 50 -8.31 -52.84 23.43
C ASN A 50 -7.20 -52.12 24.22
N LEU A 51 -7.18 -50.78 24.21
CA LEU A 51 -6.19 -49.96 24.93
C LEU A 51 -6.83 -48.73 25.57
N HIS A 52 -6.19 -48.15 26.59
CA HIS A 52 -6.50 -46.78 26.99
C HIS A 52 -5.89 -45.79 26.00
N SER A 53 -4.59 -45.89 25.74
CA SER A 53 -3.89 -44.96 24.83
C SER A 53 -2.95 -45.67 23.87
N LEU A 54 -2.93 -45.20 22.61
CA LEU A 54 -2.01 -45.64 21.58
C LEU A 54 -1.41 -44.44 20.85
N ILE A 55 -0.09 -44.30 20.91
CA ILE A 55 0.67 -43.30 20.17
C ILE A 55 1.53 -44.01 19.11
N ILE A 56 1.33 -43.69 17.84
CA ILE A 56 2.10 -44.22 16.71
C ILE A 56 2.94 -43.08 16.15
N THR A 57 4.27 -43.21 16.18
CA THR A 57 5.14 -42.08 15.83
C THR A 57 6.53 -42.45 15.32
N GLY A 58 6.91 -41.92 14.16
CA GLY A 58 8.23 -42.16 13.54
C GLY A 58 8.16 -42.31 12.03
N THR A 59 9.04 -41.60 11.32
CA THR A 59 9.00 -41.46 9.84
C THR A 59 9.24 -42.76 9.06
N ASN A 60 9.74 -43.80 9.73
CA ASN A 60 9.96 -45.13 9.16
C ASN A 60 8.75 -46.07 9.28
N ILE A 61 7.65 -45.62 9.92
CA ILE A 61 6.36 -46.31 9.90
C ILE A 61 5.62 -45.86 8.64
N THR A 62 5.33 -46.79 7.73
CA THR A 62 4.71 -46.50 6.41
C THR A 62 3.41 -47.25 6.17
N ASP A 63 3.12 -48.30 6.96
CA ASP A 63 1.94 -49.16 6.84
C ASP A 63 1.31 -49.39 8.23
N LEU A 64 0.00 -49.17 8.35
CA LEU A 64 -0.78 -49.43 9.58
C LEU A 64 -1.83 -50.54 9.40
N SER A 65 -1.98 -51.10 8.20
CA SER A 65 -3.08 -52.02 7.84
C SER A 65 -3.15 -53.29 8.70
N LYS A 66 -1.99 -53.79 9.13
CA LYS A 66 -1.86 -55.00 9.97
C LYS A 66 -2.35 -54.80 11.40
N LEU A 67 -2.26 -53.56 11.92
CA LEU A 67 -2.37 -53.21 13.34
C LEU A 67 -3.66 -53.78 13.96
N ASN A 68 -3.51 -54.64 14.96
CA ASN A 68 -4.61 -55.47 15.45
C ASN A 68 -5.53 -54.82 16.51
N ILE A 69 -5.66 -53.50 16.47
CA ILE A 69 -6.48 -52.71 17.40
C ILE A 69 -7.97 -52.80 17.00
N HIS A 70 -8.86 -52.81 18.00
CA HIS A 70 -10.31 -52.90 17.87
C HIS A 70 -11.01 -51.71 18.55
N SER A 71 -10.62 -51.34 19.77
CA SER A 71 -11.05 -50.11 20.42
C SER A 71 -9.93 -49.44 21.22
N VAL A 72 -10.02 -48.12 21.36
CA VAL A 72 -9.04 -47.32 22.12
C VAL A 72 -9.70 -46.04 22.64
N ASP A 73 -9.31 -45.53 23.82
CA ASP A 73 -9.82 -44.23 24.26
C ASP A 73 -9.11 -43.08 23.53
N LEU A 74 -7.77 -43.09 23.55
CA LEU A 74 -6.90 -42.02 23.06
C LEU A 74 -5.94 -42.52 21.97
N LEU A 75 -6.21 -42.21 20.70
CA LEU A 75 -5.39 -42.58 19.54
C LEU A 75 -4.65 -41.35 18.98
N THR A 76 -3.32 -41.40 18.93
CA THR A 76 -2.48 -40.37 18.28
C THR A 76 -1.59 -40.98 17.20
N ILE A 77 -1.68 -40.47 15.98
CA ILE A 77 -0.84 -40.86 14.84
C ILE A 77 -0.08 -39.62 14.36
N ARG A 78 1.23 -39.57 14.60
CA ARG A 78 2.03 -38.37 14.28
C ARG A 78 3.43 -38.64 13.74
N GLU A 79 3.92 -37.74 12.90
CA GLU A 79 5.30 -37.78 12.37
C GLU A 79 5.63 -39.11 11.66
N THR A 80 4.62 -39.78 11.07
CA THR A 80 4.78 -41.04 10.34
C THR A 80 5.12 -40.83 8.86
N GLY A 81 5.64 -41.88 8.22
CA GLY A 81 5.86 -41.96 6.77
C GLY A 81 4.67 -42.50 5.97
N VAL A 82 3.52 -42.70 6.62
CA VAL A 82 2.28 -43.22 6.01
C VAL A 82 1.78 -42.27 4.91
N VAL A 83 1.46 -42.83 3.74
CA VAL A 83 0.95 -42.07 2.58
C VAL A 83 -0.58 -42.12 2.50
N ASP A 84 -1.19 -43.25 2.85
CA ASP A 84 -2.64 -43.41 2.99
C ASP A 84 -2.93 -44.14 4.30
N LEU A 85 -3.78 -43.55 5.15
CA LEU A 85 -4.07 -44.08 6.47
C LEU A 85 -5.20 -45.11 6.38
N GLN A 86 -4.84 -46.36 6.68
CA GLN A 86 -5.74 -47.51 6.65
C GLN A 86 -5.67 -48.26 7.99
N MET A 87 -6.81 -48.49 8.64
CA MET A 87 -6.92 -49.16 9.94
C MET A 87 -8.18 -50.05 9.97
N GLU A 88 -8.19 -51.11 9.14
CA GLU A 88 -9.39 -51.91 8.83
C GLU A 88 -10.07 -52.59 10.04
N LYS A 89 -9.36 -52.73 11.17
CA LYS A 89 -9.82 -53.46 12.36
C LYS A 89 -10.37 -52.56 13.48
N LEU A 90 -10.08 -51.25 13.42
CA LEU A 90 -10.51 -50.28 14.42
C LEU A 90 -12.02 -50.07 14.31
N VAL A 91 -12.75 -50.25 15.41
CA VAL A 91 -14.22 -50.16 15.49
C VAL A 91 -14.69 -48.96 16.30
N SER A 92 -13.98 -48.57 17.38
CA SER A 92 -14.28 -47.33 18.10
C SER A 92 -13.06 -46.55 18.58
N VAL A 93 -13.23 -45.23 18.70
CA VAL A 93 -12.34 -44.34 19.48
C VAL A 93 -13.18 -43.54 20.47
N ASN A 94 -12.89 -43.66 21.77
CA ASN A 94 -13.87 -43.28 22.80
C ASN A 94 -13.68 -41.86 23.39
N GLN A 95 -12.48 -41.26 23.29
CA GLN A 95 -12.15 -39.96 23.90
C GLN A 95 -11.38 -39.00 22.97
N GLU A 96 -10.33 -39.45 22.27
CA GLU A 96 -9.57 -38.60 21.33
C GLU A 96 -9.01 -39.38 20.13
N PHE A 97 -9.17 -38.86 18.92
CA PHE A 97 -8.50 -39.34 17.70
C PHE A 97 -7.73 -38.19 17.02
N THR A 98 -6.40 -38.17 17.20
CA THR A 98 -5.51 -37.11 16.69
C THR A 98 -4.57 -37.63 15.60
N ILE A 99 -4.60 -37.00 14.43
CA ILE A 99 -3.77 -37.28 13.25
C ILE A 99 -3.00 -36.01 12.89
N GLN A 100 -1.73 -35.91 13.25
CA GLN A 100 -0.97 -34.65 13.15
C GLN A 100 0.47 -34.77 12.63
N ASN A 101 0.97 -33.74 11.94
CA ASN A 101 2.35 -33.65 11.45
C ASN A 101 2.82 -34.81 10.53
N ASN A 102 1.91 -35.55 9.89
CA ASN A 102 2.27 -36.67 9.01
C ASN A 102 2.62 -36.13 7.62
N SER A 103 3.87 -35.67 7.44
CA SER A 103 4.35 -34.97 6.23
C SER A 103 4.27 -35.73 4.90
N LYS A 104 3.94 -37.03 4.93
CA LYS A 104 3.72 -37.88 3.75
C LYS A 104 2.26 -38.24 3.49
N LEU A 105 1.36 -37.96 4.44
CA LEU A 105 -0.03 -38.38 4.39
C LEU A 105 -0.80 -37.60 3.32
N GLN A 106 -1.33 -38.32 2.34
CA GLN A 106 -2.12 -37.77 1.23
C GLN A 106 -3.61 -38.05 1.39
N LYS A 107 -3.98 -39.17 2.01
CA LYS A 107 -5.36 -39.66 2.12
C LYS A 107 -5.60 -40.37 3.46
N ILE A 108 -6.85 -40.37 3.91
CA ILE A 108 -7.38 -41.29 4.92
C ILE A 108 -8.51 -42.05 4.22
N SER A 109 -8.20 -43.19 3.58
CA SER A 109 -9.16 -43.90 2.72
C SER A 109 -9.97 -44.98 3.43
N ASN A 110 -9.39 -45.70 4.40
CA ASN A 110 -9.91 -46.98 4.86
C ASN A 110 -9.96 -47.10 6.39
N LEU A 111 -11.03 -46.54 6.95
CA LEU A 111 -11.48 -46.77 8.34
C LEU A 111 -12.76 -47.61 8.33
N SER A 112 -12.81 -48.64 7.48
CA SER A 112 -14.05 -49.32 7.07
C SER A 112 -14.84 -50.00 8.19
N SER A 113 -14.20 -50.37 9.30
CA SER A 113 -14.85 -50.93 10.49
C SER A 113 -15.21 -49.89 11.57
N LEU A 114 -14.76 -48.63 11.44
CA LEU A 114 -14.90 -47.60 12.46
C LEU A 114 -16.35 -47.07 12.48
N THR A 115 -17.17 -47.61 13.39
CA THR A 115 -18.60 -47.26 13.47
C THR A 115 -18.89 -46.17 14.49
N ASP A 116 -18.10 -46.05 15.55
CA ASP A 116 -18.41 -45.21 16.70
C ASP A 116 -17.21 -44.34 17.11
N ILE A 117 -17.40 -43.03 17.19
CA ILE A 117 -16.42 -42.10 17.80
C ILE A 117 -17.12 -41.21 18.84
N SER A 118 -16.46 -41.00 19.98
CA SER A 118 -16.85 -39.97 20.95
C SER A 118 -15.66 -39.14 21.42
N GLY A 119 -15.90 -37.87 21.73
CA GLY A 119 -14.89 -36.94 22.22
C GLY A 119 -14.31 -36.06 21.11
N GLU A 120 -12.99 -35.93 21.03
CA GLU A 120 -12.33 -34.96 20.15
C GLU A 120 -11.57 -35.62 18.99
N ILE A 121 -11.87 -35.21 17.76
CA ILE A 121 -11.16 -35.63 16.55
C ILE A 121 -10.33 -34.44 16.07
N LYS A 122 -9.01 -34.63 15.88
CA LYS A 122 -8.10 -33.59 15.36
C LYS A 122 -7.37 -34.08 14.12
N ILE A 123 -7.46 -33.35 13.02
CA ILE A 123 -6.66 -33.59 11.80
C ILE A 123 -5.90 -32.30 11.47
N SER A 124 -4.57 -32.28 11.67
CA SER A 124 -3.80 -31.04 11.49
C SER A 124 -2.35 -31.19 11.03
N TYR A 125 -1.83 -30.16 10.33
CA TYR A 125 -0.43 -30.14 9.84
C TYR A 125 -0.05 -31.32 8.94
N ASN A 126 -1.04 -31.93 8.25
CA ASN A 126 -0.83 -32.98 7.26
C ASN A 126 -0.84 -32.33 5.88
N ASN A 127 0.23 -31.60 5.52
CA ASN A 127 0.22 -30.63 4.41
C ASN A 127 -0.12 -31.19 3.02
N LEU A 128 0.07 -32.50 2.79
CA LEU A 128 -0.27 -33.18 1.52
C LEU A 128 -1.66 -33.85 1.53
N LEU A 129 -2.39 -33.80 2.65
CA LEU A 129 -3.68 -34.45 2.81
C LEU A 129 -4.72 -33.77 1.91
N THR A 130 -5.40 -34.56 1.08
CA THR A 130 -6.40 -34.10 0.10
C THR A 130 -7.77 -34.74 0.30
N ASN A 131 -7.85 -35.81 1.10
CA ASN A 131 -9.03 -36.67 1.16
C ASN A 131 -9.19 -37.34 2.55
N ILE A 132 -10.38 -37.24 3.14
CA ILE A 132 -10.74 -37.87 4.43
C ILE A 132 -11.93 -38.84 4.32
N SER A 133 -12.09 -39.49 3.15
CA SER A 133 -13.24 -40.37 2.84
C SER A 133 -13.43 -41.57 3.79
N GLY A 134 -12.40 -42.02 4.49
CA GLY A 134 -12.48 -43.14 5.43
C GLY A 134 -13.54 -42.95 6.53
N PHE A 135 -13.84 -41.70 6.93
CA PHE A 135 -14.88 -41.39 7.91
C PHE A 135 -16.32 -41.62 7.40
N LEU A 136 -16.55 -41.84 6.10
CA LEU A 136 -17.88 -42.10 5.52
C LEU A 136 -18.53 -43.43 5.99
N LYS A 137 -17.83 -44.27 6.74
CA LYS A 137 -18.36 -45.53 7.31
C LYS A 137 -18.78 -45.41 8.79
N LEU A 138 -18.59 -44.25 9.40
CA LEU A 138 -19.08 -43.94 10.73
C LEU A 138 -20.61 -44.10 10.78
N LYS A 139 -21.11 -44.63 11.89
CA LYS A 139 -22.55 -44.80 12.19
C LYS A 139 -22.99 -43.90 13.34
N LYS A 140 -22.06 -43.48 14.19
CA LYS A 140 -22.29 -42.59 15.32
C LYS A 140 -21.03 -41.79 15.66
N GLY A 141 -21.18 -40.49 15.78
CA GLY A 141 -20.14 -39.55 16.17
C GLY A 141 -20.67 -38.53 17.18
N THR A 142 -19.89 -38.20 18.21
CA THR A 142 -20.25 -37.16 19.20
C THR A 142 -19.03 -36.37 19.65
N GLY A 143 -19.21 -35.09 19.98
CA GLY A 143 -18.17 -34.23 20.58
C GLY A 143 -17.69 -33.11 19.65
N THR A 144 -16.42 -33.11 19.26
CA THR A 144 -15.82 -32.04 18.44
C THR A 144 -14.95 -32.62 17.31
N PHE A 145 -15.18 -32.20 16.07
CA PHE A 145 -14.35 -32.55 14.91
C PHE A 145 -13.58 -31.31 14.42
N THR A 146 -12.28 -31.27 14.64
CA THR A 146 -11.39 -30.17 14.24
C THR A 146 -10.50 -30.59 13.07
N VAL A 147 -10.59 -29.85 11.95
CA VAL A 147 -9.71 -30.03 10.79
C VAL A 147 -9.03 -28.70 10.49
N SER A 148 -7.71 -28.61 10.72
CA SER A 148 -7.00 -27.33 10.55
C SER A 148 -5.54 -27.43 10.16
N ASN A 149 -5.03 -26.41 9.46
CA ASN A 149 -3.62 -26.35 9.02
C ASN A 149 -3.25 -27.50 8.05
N ASN A 150 -4.18 -27.94 7.19
CA ASN A 150 -3.92 -28.94 6.15
C ASN A 150 -3.99 -28.27 4.76
N SER A 151 -2.85 -27.77 4.26
CA SER A 151 -2.77 -26.87 3.10
C SER A 151 -3.33 -27.38 1.77
N SER A 152 -3.50 -28.69 1.60
CA SER A 152 -4.06 -29.30 0.38
C SER A 152 -5.46 -29.91 0.58
N LEU A 153 -6.06 -29.77 1.77
CA LEU A 153 -7.35 -30.37 2.08
C LEU A 153 -8.49 -29.38 1.84
N GLY A 154 -9.48 -29.80 1.05
CA GLY A 154 -10.79 -29.14 1.01
C GLY A 154 -10.96 -28.00 0.02
N GLU A 155 -10.12 -27.90 -1.02
CA GLU A 155 -10.40 -27.11 -2.23
C GLU A 155 -11.89 -27.27 -2.63
N ASP A 156 -12.70 -26.22 -2.48
CA ASP A 156 -14.16 -26.35 -2.65
C ASP A 156 -14.53 -26.58 -4.12
N LYS A 157 -15.53 -27.43 -4.36
CA LYS A 157 -15.97 -27.86 -5.70
C LYS A 157 -17.46 -28.10 -5.69
N LYS A 158 -18.10 -28.08 -6.86
CA LYS A 158 -19.47 -28.61 -6.98
C LYS A 158 -19.44 -30.13 -6.69
N ILE A 159 -20.44 -30.64 -5.98
CA ILE A 159 -20.64 -32.09 -5.81
C ILE A 159 -20.78 -32.74 -7.20
N GLY A 160 -19.80 -33.58 -7.56
CA GLY A 160 -19.72 -34.32 -8.81
C GLY A 160 -19.91 -35.82 -8.62
N GLU A 161 -19.41 -36.62 -9.55
CA GLU A 161 -19.55 -38.09 -9.55
C GLU A 161 -18.90 -38.77 -8.34
N GLU A 162 -17.83 -38.18 -7.76
CA GLU A 162 -17.20 -38.65 -6.52
C GLU A 162 -18.09 -38.48 -5.27
N GLY A 163 -19.20 -37.74 -5.38
CA GLY A 163 -20.17 -37.52 -4.30
C GLY A 163 -19.51 -36.98 -3.03
N TYR A 164 -19.88 -37.55 -1.88
CA TYR A 164 -19.31 -37.14 -0.59
C TYR A 164 -17.89 -37.66 -0.30
N SER A 165 -17.21 -38.33 -1.24
CA SER A 165 -15.88 -38.90 -1.00
C SER A 165 -14.72 -37.93 -1.18
N TYR A 166 -14.96 -36.73 -1.73
CA TYR A 166 -13.92 -35.75 -2.02
C TYR A 166 -13.71 -34.72 -0.89
N GLY A 167 -12.46 -34.27 -0.69
CA GLY A 167 -12.14 -33.10 0.13
C GLY A 167 -12.72 -33.14 1.54
N LEU A 168 -13.51 -32.12 1.90
CA LEU A 168 -14.22 -31.98 3.18
C LEU A 168 -15.67 -32.50 3.15
N PHE A 169 -16.18 -32.96 1.99
CA PHE A 169 -17.56 -33.49 1.90
C PHE A 169 -17.90 -34.64 2.86
N PRO A 170 -16.96 -35.50 3.33
CA PRO A 170 -17.27 -36.47 4.38
C PRO A 170 -17.84 -35.82 5.65
N LEU A 171 -17.46 -34.59 5.98
CA LEU A 171 -17.99 -33.88 7.15
C LEU A 171 -19.42 -33.37 6.89
N LYS A 172 -19.69 -32.80 5.71
CA LYS A 172 -21.06 -32.40 5.31
C LYS A 172 -21.99 -33.60 5.32
N TYR A 173 -21.56 -34.75 4.78
CA TYR A 173 -22.32 -36.01 4.86
C TYR A 173 -22.66 -36.43 6.31
N LEU A 174 -21.66 -36.42 7.20
CA LEU A 174 -21.84 -36.90 8.57
C LEU A 174 -22.81 -36.01 9.38
N VAL A 175 -22.82 -34.70 9.13
CA VAL A 175 -23.75 -33.77 9.79
C VAL A 175 -25.14 -33.81 9.14
N GLU A 176 -25.24 -33.76 7.80
CA GLU A 176 -26.51 -33.81 7.06
C GLU A 176 -27.28 -35.15 7.19
N LYS A 177 -26.68 -36.17 7.79
CA LYS A 177 -27.30 -37.48 8.04
C LYS A 177 -27.43 -37.78 9.53
N GLU A 178 -27.21 -36.79 10.39
CA GLU A 178 -27.26 -36.88 11.85
C GLU A 178 -26.33 -37.96 12.45
N ILE A 179 -25.32 -38.39 11.67
CA ILE A 179 -24.34 -39.42 12.06
C ILE A 179 -23.37 -38.82 13.07
N PHE A 180 -22.88 -37.59 12.84
CA PHE A 180 -22.07 -36.84 13.80
C PHE A 180 -22.91 -35.75 14.46
N THR A 181 -23.06 -35.82 15.78
CA THR A 181 -23.81 -34.87 16.60
C THR A 181 -22.87 -34.16 17.57
N GLY A 182 -22.40 -32.98 17.16
CA GLY A 182 -21.36 -32.23 17.86
C GLY A 182 -20.90 -31.00 17.08
N GLU A 183 -19.84 -30.37 17.54
CA GLU A 183 -19.26 -29.17 16.94
C GLU A 183 -18.24 -29.55 15.85
N VAL A 184 -18.20 -28.82 14.73
CA VAL A 184 -17.18 -28.97 13.69
C VAL A 184 -16.42 -27.66 13.49
N LYS A 185 -15.09 -27.73 13.45
CA LYS A 185 -14.18 -26.58 13.33
C LYS A 185 -13.27 -26.72 12.13
N LEU A 186 -13.36 -25.79 11.17
CA LEU A 186 -12.56 -25.76 9.94
C LEU A 186 -11.79 -24.44 9.86
N TYR A 187 -10.46 -24.46 9.80
CA TYR A 187 -9.64 -23.25 9.67
C TYR A 187 -8.24 -23.55 9.11
N ASN A 188 -7.65 -22.62 8.34
CA ASN A 188 -6.30 -22.76 7.77
C ASN A 188 -6.09 -24.03 6.89
N ASN A 189 -7.09 -24.52 6.16
CA ASN A 189 -6.91 -25.65 5.24
C ASN A 189 -6.48 -25.15 3.84
N HIS A 190 -7.00 -25.71 2.74
CA HIS A 190 -6.76 -25.14 1.40
C HIS A 190 -7.27 -23.67 1.32
N PRO A 191 -6.63 -22.76 0.55
CA PRO A 191 -7.09 -21.36 0.45
C PRO A 191 -8.55 -21.22 0.01
N ASP A 192 -9.00 -22.04 -0.93
CA ASP A 192 -10.39 -22.11 -1.40
C ASP A 192 -11.27 -23.09 -0.59
N ALA A 193 -10.93 -23.38 0.67
CA ALA A 193 -11.73 -24.27 1.53
C ALA A 193 -12.86 -23.55 2.25
N ALA A 194 -13.98 -24.26 2.39
CA ALA A 194 -15.09 -23.88 3.26
C ALA A 194 -14.65 -23.82 4.74
N THR A 195 -15.19 -22.83 5.47
CA THR A 195 -14.90 -22.58 6.90
C THR A 195 -16.01 -23.07 7.84
N THR A 196 -17.22 -23.31 7.31
CA THR A 196 -18.30 -24.00 8.02
C THR A 196 -18.76 -25.25 7.25
N ILE A 197 -19.61 -26.09 7.88
CA ILE A 197 -20.18 -27.28 7.24
C ILE A 197 -21.11 -26.91 6.08
N GLU A 198 -21.94 -25.89 6.30
CA GLU A 198 -22.95 -25.40 5.37
C GLU A 198 -22.28 -24.95 4.07
N GLU A 199 -21.12 -24.27 4.20
CA GLU A 199 -20.36 -23.72 3.09
C GLU A 199 -19.75 -24.75 2.12
N ILE A 200 -19.60 -26.02 2.50
CA ILE A 200 -18.93 -27.04 1.68
C ILE A 200 -19.78 -27.34 0.43
N GLY A 201 -19.24 -27.11 -0.76
CA GLY A 201 -19.90 -27.25 -2.06
C GLY A 201 -20.51 -25.97 -2.63
N GLU A 202 -20.68 -24.93 -1.81
CA GLU A 202 -21.53 -23.78 -2.12
C GLU A 202 -20.79 -22.63 -2.84
N LEU A 203 -19.48 -22.72 -3.13
CA LEU A 203 -18.83 -21.67 -3.95
C LEU A 203 -19.42 -21.56 -5.36
N TYR A 204 -19.95 -22.66 -5.90
CA TYR A 204 -20.43 -22.84 -7.27
C TYR A 204 -21.95 -22.91 -7.43
N ALA A 205 -22.72 -22.54 -6.40
CA ALA A 205 -24.17 -22.35 -6.53
C ALA A 205 -24.47 -21.15 -7.47
N PRO A 206 -25.58 -21.18 -8.26
CA PRO A 206 -26.03 -20.02 -9.00
C PRO A 206 -26.41 -18.89 -8.03
N LEU A 207 -26.03 -17.65 -8.36
CA LEU A 207 -26.31 -16.49 -7.52
C LEU A 207 -27.52 -15.71 -8.04
N GLU A 208 -28.39 -15.31 -7.12
CA GLU A 208 -29.59 -14.51 -7.40
C GLU A 208 -29.29 -13.00 -7.28
N SER A 209 -30.10 -12.18 -7.96
CA SER A 209 -30.05 -10.72 -7.82
C SER A 209 -31.16 -10.24 -6.91
N PHE A 210 -30.87 -9.29 -6.02
CA PHE A 210 -31.82 -8.81 -5.02
C PHE A 210 -32.16 -7.33 -5.24
N VAL A 211 -33.42 -7.00 -4.99
CA VAL A 211 -33.91 -5.63 -4.85
C VAL A 211 -34.33 -5.44 -3.40
N VAL A 212 -33.91 -4.35 -2.77
CA VAL A 212 -34.29 -3.95 -1.42
C VAL A 212 -34.84 -2.53 -1.50
N ASP A 213 -36.13 -2.38 -1.20
CA ASP A 213 -36.89 -1.14 -1.40
C ASP A 213 -37.47 -0.55 -0.10
N SER A 214 -37.30 -1.26 1.01
CA SER A 214 -37.95 -1.04 2.30
C SER A 214 -37.09 -1.61 3.43
N LYS A 215 -37.33 -1.16 4.66
CA LYS A 215 -36.61 -1.70 5.83
C LYS A 215 -36.95 -3.17 6.07
N GLU A 216 -38.21 -3.56 5.91
CA GLU A 216 -38.67 -4.95 6.04
C GLU A 216 -38.01 -5.88 5.01
N ALA A 217 -37.76 -5.41 3.78
CA ALA A 217 -37.01 -6.17 2.79
C ALA A 217 -35.55 -6.37 3.21
N ALA A 218 -34.90 -5.37 3.81
CA ALA A 218 -33.54 -5.50 4.35
C ALA A 218 -33.49 -6.49 5.53
N GLU A 219 -34.50 -6.48 6.41
CA GLU A 219 -34.62 -7.40 7.55
C GLU A 219 -34.93 -8.86 7.14
N GLN A 220 -35.54 -9.07 5.97
CA GLN A 220 -35.83 -10.39 5.40
C GLN A 220 -34.74 -10.92 4.45
N LEU A 221 -33.84 -10.05 3.98
CA LEU A 221 -32.75 -10.38 3.05
C LEU A 221 -31.85 -11.50 3.59
N ASN A 222 -31.78 -12.64 2.89
CA ASN A 222 -31.00 -13.81 3.28
C ASN A 222 -30.33 -14.50 2.07
N PRO A 223 -29.24 -13.95 1.52
CA PRO A 223 -28.59 -14.44 0.30
C PRO A 223 -27.55 -15.53 0.62
N GLY A 224 -27.94 -16.53 1.42
CA GLY A 224 -27.15 -17.71 1.79
C GLY A 224 -25.73 -17.38 2.27
N LYS A 225 -24.74 -17.62 1.40
CA LYS A 225 -23.30 -17.34 1.61
C LYS A 225 -22.93 -15.83 1.71
N LYS A 226 -23.88 -14.95 2.04
CA LYS A 226 -23.77 -13.48 1.96
C LYS A 226 -23.28 -13.00 0.59
N ARG A 227 -23.67 -13.72 -0.46
CA ARG A 227 -23.21 -13.54 -1.85
C ARG A 227 -24.41 -13.35 -2.77
N VAL A 228 -24.37 -12.30 -3.58
CA VAL A 228 -25.41 -12.02 -4.60
C VAL A 228 -24.79 -11.85 -5.98
N LEU A 229 -25.62 -11.97 -7.02
CA LEU A 229 -25.25 -11.55 -8.36
C LEU A 229 -25.22 -10.03 -8.40
N ASN A 230 -26.39 -9.37 -8.47
CA ASN A 230 -26.53 -7.92 -8.38
C ASN A 230 -27.30 -7.51 -7.12
N LEU A 231 -27.13 -6.27 -6.68
CA LEU A 231 -27.89 -5.67 -5.58
C LEU A 231 -28.41 -4.28 -5.97
N THR A 232 -29.73 -4.12 -6.03
CA THR A 232 -30.39 -2.83 -6.18
C THR A 232 -30.99 -2.39 -4.86
N LEU A 233 -30.59 -1.22 -4.37
CA LEU A 233 -31.09 -0.58 -3.17
C LEU A 233 -31.90 0.64 -3.61
N LYS A 234 -33.21 0.63 -3.40
CA LYS A 234 -34.13 1.60 -4.02
C LYS A 234 -35.01 2.36 -3.02
N GLY A 235 -35.19 3.65 -3.26
CA GLY A 235 -36.25 4.45 -2.65
C GLY A 235 -35.92 5.00 -1.26
N SER A 236 -36.80 5.88 -0.79
CA SER A 236 -36.51 6.81 0.30
C SER A 236 -36.38 6.19 1.69
N GLU A 237 -36.78 4.94 1.88
CA GLU A 237 -36.54 4.21 3.14
C GLU A 237 -35.10 3.75 3.28
N ILE A 238 -34.36 3.60 2.17
CA ILE A 238 -32.95 3.22 2.18
C ILE A 238 -32.11 4.40 2.67
N ASN A 239 -31.63 4.29 3.89
CA ASN A 239 -30.75 5.23 4.59
C ASN A 239 -29.61 4.47 5.29
N ASP A 240 -28.71 5.17 5.97
CA ASP A 240 -27.52 4.59 6.63
C ASP A 240 -27.86 3.51 7.70
N GLU A 241 -29.02 3.57 8.35
CA GLU A 241 -29.49 2.51 9.27
C GLU A 241 -29.83 1.23 8.49
N VAL A 242 -30.57 1.37 7.39
CA VAL A 242 -30.94 0.25 6.52
C VAL A 242 -29.70 -0.33 5.82
N LEU A 243 -28.75 0.51 5.38
CA LEU A 243 -27.47 0.02 4.85
C LEU A 243 -26.70 -0.83 5.87
N SER A 244 -26.75 -0.48 7.17
CA SER A 244 -26.10 -1.25 8.22
C SER A 244 -26.72 -2.65 8.38
N ILE A 245 -28.06 -2.78 8.28
CA ILE A 245 -28.75 -4.08 8.27
C ILE A 245 -28.31 -4.93 7.07
N ILE A 246 -28.11 -4.31 5.90
CA ILE A 246 -27.69 -5.01 4.67
C ILE A 246 -26.19 -5.39 4.72
N ALA A 247 -25.34 -4.58 5.36
CA ALA A 247 -23.91 -4.87 5.58
C ALA A 247 -23.71 -6.19 6.34
N GLU A 248 -24.55 -6.46 7.36
CA GLU A 248 -24.53 -7.73 8.10
C GLU A 248 -24.91 -8.95 7.23
N ARG A 249 -25.52 -8.74 6.06
CA ARG A 249 -26.18 -9.78 5.24
C ARG A 249 -25.53 -10.01 3.87
N ILE A 250 -24.81 -9.03 3.33
CA ILE A 250 -24.09 -9.14 2.05
C ILE A 250 -22.62 -8.73 2.24
N ALA A 251 -21.72 -9.68 1.96
CA ALA A 251 -20.27 -9.48 1.97
C ALA A 251 -19.67 -9.43 0.56
N THR A 252 -20.37 -9.93 -0.47
CA THR A 252 -19.88 -9.91 -1.85
C THR A 252 -21.01 -9.81 -2.88
N ILE A 253 -20.81 -8.93 -3.86
CA ILE A 253 -21.66 -8.71 -5.03
C ILE A 253 -20.84 -9.10 -6.26
N LYS A 254 -21.32 -10.02 -7.09
CA LYS A 254 -20.55 -10.55 -8.23
C LYS A 254 -20.67 -9.74 -9.53
N GLY A 255 -21.83 -9.13 -9.73
CA GLY A 255 -22.07 -8.05 -10.69
C GLY A 255 -22.21 -6.73 -9.95
N ASP A 256 -23.31 -6.02 -10.20
CA ASP A 256 -23.40 -4.59 -9.93
C ASP A 256 -24.12 -4.23 -8.62
N LEU A 257 -23.68 -3.13 -8.01
CA LEU A 257 -24.33 -2.46 -6.89
C LEU A 257 -24.98 -1.16 -7.38
N LEU A 258 -26.31 -1.05 -7.28
CA LEU A 258 -27.07 0.15 -7.65
C LEU A 258 -27.77 0.76 -6.43
N PHE A 259 -27.55 2.04 -6.18
CA PHE A 259 -28.36 2.88 -5.31
C PHE A 259 -29.27 3.77 -6.17
N GLU A 260 -30.59 3.67 -6.01
CA GLU A 260 -31.57 4.44 -6.79
C GLU A 260 -32.58 5.15 -5.87
N ASP A 261 -32.79 6.45 -6.03
CA ASP A 261 -33.80 7.23 -5.26
C ASP A 261 -33.62 7.18 -3.71
N THR A 262 -32.43 6.84 -3.20
CA THR A 262 -32.19 6.60 -1.76
C THR A 262 -31.95 7.88 -0.95
N GLN A 263 -31.95 7.76 0.38
CA GLN A 263 -31.70 8.81 1.38
C GLN A 263 -30.45 8.54 2.23
N ILE A 264 -29.46 7.85 1.65
CA ILE A 264 -28.16 7.61 2.30
C ILE A 264 -27.37 8.92 2.43
N GLU A 265 -26.72 9.13 3.56
CA GLU A 265 -25.83 10.27 3.82
C GLU A 265 -24.36 9.86 3.68
N ASN A 266 -24.05 8.57 3.81
CA ASN A 266 -22.67 8.10 3.77
C ASN A 266 -22.52 6.64 3.28
N THR A 267 -21.42 6.39 2.55
CA THR A 267 -21.07 5.06 1.99
C THR A 267 -20.25 4.17 2.93
N LYS A 268 -19.67 4.74 3.99
CA LYS A 268 -18.84 4.02 4.97
C LYS A 268 -19.71 3.26 5.98
N GLY A 269 -19.29 2.06 6.35
CA GLY A 269 -20.12 1.08 7.05
C GLY A 269 -20.75 0.07 6.09
N PHE A 270 -20.73 0.34 4.78
CA PHE A 270 -21.29 -0.54 3.75
C PHE A 270 -20.29 -0.81 2.62
N ILE A 271 -19.89 0.20 1.84
CA ILE A 271 -19.00 0.01 0.68
C ILE A 271 -17.60 -0.45 1.11
N ASP A 272 -17.09 -0.02 2.26
CA ASP A 272 -15.80 -0.48 2.77
C ASP A 272 -15.85 -1.90 3.40
N GLN A 273 -17.05 -2.44 3.64
CA GLN A 273 -17.24 -3.80 4.17
C GLN A 273 -17.53 -4.83 3.08
N LEU A 274 -18.12 -4.42 1.95
CA LEU A 274 -18.50 -5.31 0.85
C LEU A 274 -17.43 -5.39 -0.26
N LYS A 275 -17.35 -6.56 -0.89
CA LYS A 275 -16.55 -6.79 -2.12
C LYS A 275 -17.46 -6.76 -3.35
N CYS A 276 -17.39 -5.69 -4.14
CA CYS A 276 -18.07 -5.59 -5.43
C CYS A 276 -17.12 -6.04 -6.56
N GLU A 277 -17.55 -7.02 -7.35
CA GLU A 277 -16.79 -7.54 -8.51
C GLU A 277 -17.34 -7.06 -9.88
N GLY A 278 -18.48 -6.36 -9.90
CA GLY A 278 -18.95 -5.55 -11.03
C GLY A 278 -18.84 -4.03 -10.76
N GLY A 279 -19.81 -3.27 -11.26
CA GLY A 279 -19.88 -1.82 -11.16
C GLY A 279 -20.55 -1.29 -9.88
N ILE A 280 -20.40 0.00 -9.63
CA ILE A 280 -21.02 0.72 -8.50
C ILE A 280 -21.71 1.98 -9.04
N LEU A 281 -23.04 2.05 -8.87
CA LEU A 281 -23.91 3.02 -9.51
C LEU A 281 -24.76 3.79 -8.48
N PHE A 282 -24.89 5.10 -8.67
CA PHE A 282 -25.76 5.99 -7.90
C PHE A 282 -26.66 6.78 -8.86
N LYS A 283 -27.98 6.64 -8.73
CA LYS A 283 -28.99 7.37 -9.51
C LYS A 283 -29.99 8.09 -8.59
N ASN A 284 -30.22 9.38 -8.79
CA ASN A 284 -31.17 10.22 -8.03
C ASN A 284 -30.96 10.35 -6.50
N ASN A 285 -29.83 9.92 -5.93
CA ASN A 285 -29.63 9.85 -4.48
C ASN A 285 -29.31 11.23 -3.87
N ASN A 286 -30.23 11.77 -3.07
CA ASN A 286 -30.18 13.14 -2.56
C ASN A 286 -30.76 13.24 -1.13
N PRO A 287 -29.92 13.16 -0.07
CA PRO A 287 -30.39 13.10 1.32
C PRO A 287 -30.84 14.46 1.89
N THR A 288 -31.99 14.46 2.58
CA THR A 288 -32.69 15.68 3.06
C THR A 288 -31.89 16.59 3.97
N ASN A 289 -30.98 16.07 4.80
CA ASN A 289 -30.35 16.83 5.89
C ASN A 289 -29.15 17.69 5.47
N GLY A 290 -28.56 17.44 4.29
CA GLY A 290 -27.27 18.04 3.94
C GLY A 290 -26.89 18.05 2.46
N ASN A 291 -27.69 17.45 1.57
CA ASN A 291 -27.50 17.50 0.11
C ASN A 291 -26.12 16.98 -0.39
N VAL A 292 -25.41 16.15 0.39
CA VAL A 292 -24.12 15.53 0.02
C VAL A 292 -24.04 14.12 0.61
N ILE A 293 -23.59 13.15 -0.18
CA ILE A 293 -23.29 11.78 0.25
C ILE A 293 -21.77 11.63 0.46
N SER A 294 -21.34 11.14 1.62
CA SER A 294 -19.91 10.87 1.88
C SER A 294 -19.41 9.66 1.10
N SER A 295 -18.33 9.84 0.34
CA SER A 295 -17.61 8.79 -0.41
C SER A 295 -16.53 8.04 0.40
N SER A 296 -16.57 8.13 1.74
CA SER A 296 -15.57 7.48 2.62
C SER A 296 -15.64 5.94 2.71
N GLY A 297 -16.62 5.30 2.05
CA GLY A 297 -16.67 3.85 1.88
C GLY A 297 -15.69 3.30 0.83
N PHE A 298 -15.11 4.15 -0.02
CA PHE A 298 -14.17 3.69 -1.07
C PHE A 298 -12.75 3.40 -0.57
N SER A 299 -12.50 3.38 0.75
CA SER A 299 -11.15 3.24 1.34
C SER A 299 -10.41 1.98 0.92
N ASN A 300 -11.14 0.92 0.60
CA ASN A 300 -10.60 -0.39 0.23
C ASN A 300 -10.54 -0.60 -1.31
N TYR A 301 -11.05 0.36 -2.09
CA TYR A 301 -11.09 0.28 -3.55
C TYR A 301 -9.89 0.96 -4.19
N SER A 302 -9.13 0.20 -4.99
CA SER A 302 -8.14 0.76 -5.92
C SER A 302 -8.43 0.43 -7.39
N ILE A 303 -9.37 -0.49 -7.64
CA ILE A 303 -9.91 -0.86 -8.94
C ILE A 303 -11.42 -1.04 -8.76
N ILE A 304 -12.24 -0.48 -9.66
CA ILE A 304 -13.66 -0.82 -9.83
C ILE A 304 -13.76 -1.75 -11.04
N ASN A 305 -14.44 -2.89 -10.90
CA ASN A 305 -14.33 -3.99 -11.86
C ASN A 305 -15.38 -3.96 -12.99
N GLY A 306 -16.47 -3.22 -12.80
CA GLY A 306 -17.37 -2.77 -13.86
C GLY A 306 -17.36 -1.25 -13.97
N ASP A 307 -18.54 -0.66 -14.21
CA ASP A 307 -18.73 0.79 -14.35
C ASP A 307 -18.68 1.53 -12.99
N PHE A 308 -18.41 2.83 -13.03
CA PHE A 308 -18.66 3.76 -11.94
C PHE A 308 -19.55 4.91 -12.41
N ILE A 309 -20.79 4.95 -11.93
CA ILE A 309 -21.84 5.83 -12.46
C ILE A 309 -22.45 6.65 -11.33
N VAL A 310 -22.51 7.97 -11.49
CA VAL A 310 -23.13 8.92 -10.56
C VAL A 310 -24.01 9.87 -11.35
N GLU A 311 -25.33 9.64 -11.35
CA GLU A 311 -26.32 10.43 -12.08
C GLU A 311 -27.27 11.10 -11.11
N ASN A 312 -27.43 12.43 -11.21
CA ASN A 312 -28.37 13.21 -10.40
C ASN A 312 -28.23 12.90 -8.88
N SER A 313 -27.00 12.62 -8.42
CA SER A 313 -26.71 12.10 -7.09
C SER A 313 -25.53 12.87 -6.49
N ASN A 314 -25.73 13.53 -5.35
CA ASN A 314 -24.73 14.46 -4.79
C ASN A 314 -23.59 13.74 -4.02
N LEU A 315 -22.89 12.81 -4.66
CA LEU A 315 -21.71 12.13 -4.08
C LEU A 315 -20.52 13.09 -3.93
N SER A 316 -19.84 13.08 -2.78
CA SER A 316 -18.73 14.00 -2.50
C SER A 316 -17.44 13.62 -3.23
N PHE A 317 -16.84 14.58 -3.96
CA PHE A 317 -15.56 14.42 -4.67
C PHE A 317 -14.48 15.38 -4.15
N ASN A 318 -14.42 15.59 -2.84
CA ASN A 318 -13.43 16.48 -2.21
C ASN A 318 -12.04 15.80 -2.02
N GLU A 319 -10.99 16.60 -1.76
CA GLU A 319 -9.60 16.14 -1.62
C GLU A 319 -9.34 15.10 -0.51
N ASN A 320 -10.22 15.01 0.49
CA ASN A 320 -10.16 14.02 1.58
C ASN A 320 -11.08 12.80 1.32
N SER A 321 -11.67 12.68 0.13
CA SER A 321 -12.43 11.50 -0.27
C SER A 321 -11.51 10.28 -0.41
N ASP A 322 -11.91 9.14 0.15
CA ASP A 322 -11.24 7.86 -0.08
C ASP A 322 -11.33 7.37 -1.53
N PHE A 323 -12.20 7.95 -2.36
CA PHE A 323 -12.21 7.71 -3.82
C PHE A 323 -10.87 8.12 -4.47
N SER A 324 -10.09 9.00 -3.83
CA SER A 324 -8.70 9.33 -4.21
C SER A 324 -7.73 8.14 -4.20
N ARG A 325 -8.18 6.93 -3.84
CA ARG A 325 -7.42 5.66 -3.93
C ARG A 325 -7.70 4.87 -5.21
N VAL A 326 -8.80 5.14 -5.90
CA VAL A 326 -9.21 4.45 -7.14
C VAL A 326 -8.25 4.83 -8.28
N LYS A 327 -7.72 3.82 -8.97
CA LYS A 327 -6.71 3.96 -10.04
C LYS A 327 -7.24 3.52 -11.40
N GLU A 328 -8.21 2.61 -11.39
CA GLU A 328 -8.75 1.96 -12.57
C GLU A 328 -10.26 1.78 -12.38
N VAL A 329 -11.03 2.14 -13.41
CA VAL A 329 -12.42 1.70 -13.59
C VAL A 329 -12.44 0.90 -14.89
N LYS A 330 -12.86 -0.36 -14.86
CA LYS A 330 -12.77 -1.25 -16.03
C LYS A 330 -13.89 -1.04 -17.05
N GLY A 331 -15.05 -0.60 -16.57
CA GLY A 331 -16.14 -0.14 -17.42
C GLY A 331 -16.10 1.38 -17.64
N ASP A 332 -17.29 1.96 -17.80
CA ASP A 332 -17.48 3.40 -17.98
C ASP A 332 -17.26 4.17 -16.67
N PHE A 333 -16.79 5.42 -16.77
CA PHE A 333 -16.77 6.39 -15.68
C PHE A 333 -17.72 7.55 -16.04
N ILE A 334 -18.85 7.64 -15.35
CA ILE A 334 -19.92 8.61 -15.65
C ILE A 334 -20.23 9.44 -14.40
N ILE A 335 -20.10 10.76 -14.50
CA ILE A 335 -20.69 11.71 -13.54
C ILE A 335 -21.62 12.64 -14.31
N SER A 336 -22.91 12.65 -13.98
CA SER A 336 -23.90 13.52 -14.61
C SER A 336 -24.79 14.27 -13.62
N ASN A 337 -25.16 15.51 -13.98
CA ASN A 337 -26.15 16.34 -13.27
C ASN A 337 -25.86 16.48 -11.76
N THR A 338 -24.59 16.64 -11.39
CA THR A 338 -24.10 16.52 -10.01
C THR A 338 -23.49 17.83 -9.54
N SER A 339 -23.96 18.36 -8.39
CA SER A 339 -23.56 19.70 -7.91
C SER A 339 -22.32 19.71 -7.00
N THR A 340 -21.90 18.54 -6.53
CA THR A 340 -20.79 18.36 -5.56
C THR A 340 -19.40 18.29 -6.21
N LEU A 341 -19.33 18.05 -7.52
CA LEU A 341 -18.07 18.05 -8.28
C LEU A 341 -17.70 19.49 -8.66
N LYS A 342 -16.67 20.03 -7.99
CA LYS A 342 -16.17 21.42 -8.20
C LYS A 342 -14.73 21.46 -8.70
N TYR A 343 -13.87 20.72 -8.01
CA TYR A 343 -12.48 20.41 -8.35
C TYR A 343 -12.29 18.92 -8.07
N SER A 344 -11.45 18.20 -8.81
CA SER A 344 -11.37 16.73 -8.72
C SER A 344 -10.03 16.19 -8.22
N GLY A 345 -9.50 16.77 -7.14
CA GLY A 345 -8.41 16.14 -6.36
C GLY A 345 -8.75 14.71 -5.91
N ALA A 346 -10.04 14.39 -5.75
CA ALA A 346 -10.55 13.03 -5.53
C ALA A 346 -10.27 12.04 -6.68
N LEU A 347 -9.86 12.50 -7.87
CA LEU A 347 -9.49 11.66 -9.02
C LEU A 347 -7.97 11.60 -9.25
N ALA A 348 -7.16 12.13 -8.31
CA ALA A 348 -5.70 12.21 -8.46
C ALA A 348 -4.98 10.85 -8.57
N SER A 349 -5.61 9.74 -8.16
CA SER A 349 -5.10 8.37 -8.40
C SER A 349 -5.60 7.72 -9.69
N LEU A 350 -6.66 8.22 -10.32
CA LEU A 350 -7.26 7.60 -11.51
C LEU A 350 -6.30 7.69 -12.70
N ARG A 351 -6.05 6.56 -13.37
CA ARG A 351 -5.14 6.42 -14.53
C ARG A 351 -5.85 5.80 -15.73
N THR A 352 -6.64 4.76 -15.49
CA THR A 352 -7.25 3.93 -16.52
C THR A 352 -8.77 3.98 -16.41
N ILE A 353 -9.44 4.25 -17.53
CA ILE A 353 -10.88 4.03 -17.70
C ILE A 353 -11.03 3.10 -18.90
N GLY A 354 -11.63 1.93 -18.70
CA GLY A 354 -11.73 0.88 -19.73
C GLY A 354 -12.85 1.13 -20.75
N GLY A 355 -13.92 1.81 -20.34
CA GLY A 355 -15.01 2.29 -21.19
C GLY A 355 -14.94 3.79 -21.45
N ASP A 356 -16.11 4.42 -21.56
CA ASP A 356 -16.29 5.86 -21.78
C ASP A 356 -15.95 6.67 -20.51
N PHE A 357 -15.38 7.86 -20.69
CA PHE A 357 -15.24 8.87 -19.64
C PHE A 357 -16.22 10.02 -19.92
N ILE A 358 -17.29 10.11 -19.12
CA ILE A 358 -18.37 11.07 -19.27
C ILE A 358 -18.46 11.98 -18.04
N ILE A 359 -18.32 13.29 -18.23
CA ILE A 359 -18.72 14.29 -17.23
C ILE A 359 -19.70 15.29 -17.85
N LYS A 360 -20.93 15.30 -17.35
CA LYS A 360 -22.04 16.05 -17.94
C LYS A 360 -22.84 16.88 -16.93
N GLY A 361 -23.22 18.11 -17.29
CA GLY A 361 -24.21 18.89 -16.50
C GLY A 361 -23.78 19.20 -15.06
N CYS A 362 -22.48 19.21 -14.77
CA CYS A 362 -21.95 19.45 -13.44
C CYS A 362 -21.70 20.96 -13.25
N ASP A 363 -22.77 21.73 -13.04
CA ASP A 363 -22.76 23.22 -13.03
C ASP A 363 -21.86 23.90 -11.97
N GLN A 364 -21.25 23.14 -11.06
CA GLN A 364 -20.26 23.67 -10.11
C GLN A 364 -18.81 23.38 -10.50
N LEU A 365 -18.57 22.53 -11.50
CA LEU A 365 -17.25 22.11 -11.95
C LEU A 365 -16.50 23.26 -12.62
N ILE A 366 -15.33 23.58 -12.09
CA ILE A 366 -14.44 24.63 -12.61
C ILE A 366 -13.29 24.01 -13.42
N ASP A 367 -12.69 22.94 -12.89
CA ASP A 367 -11.58 22.20 -13.51
C ASP A 367 -11.44 20.80 -12.88
N LEU A 368 -10.70 19.89 -13.53
CA LEU A 368 -10.35 18.56 -12.99
C LEU A 368 -8.87 18.50 -12.55
N SER A 369 -8.26 19.63 -12.17
CA SER A 369 -6.82 19.69 -11.86
C SER A 369 -6.41 18.71 -10.75
N GLY A 370 -5.20 18.17 -10.86
CA GLY A 370 -4.69 17.10 -10.01
C GLY A 370 -5.07 15.68 -10.48
N THR A 371 -6.11 15.53 -11.31
CA THR A 371 -6.39 14.29 -12.06
C THR A 371 -5.23 13.96 -12.99
N ARG A 372 -4.98 12.67 -13.23
CA ARG A 372 -3.90 12.21 -14.13
C ARG A 372 -4.33 10.99 -14.94
N VAL A 373 -5.52 11.02 -15.54
CA VAL A 373 -5.97 9.95 -16.44
C VAL A 373 -5.01 9.85 -17.62
N GLN A 374 -4.64 8.62 -17.98
CA GLN A 374 -3.67 8.28 -19.02
C GLN A 374 -4.34 7.54 -20.19
N THR A 375 -5.33 6.69 -19.91
CA THR A 375 -6.02 5.87 -20.91
C THR A 375 -7.53 5.92 -20.74
N ILE A 376 -8.23 6.12 -21.85
CA ILE A 376 -9.69 6.04 -21.98
C ILE A 376 -9.98 5.04 -23.11
N GLY A 377 -10.58 3.89 -22.77
CA GLY A 377 -10.83 2.78 -23.69
C GLY A 377 -12.04 2.98 -24.62
N GLY A 378 -12.98 3.84 -24.21
CA GLY A 378 -14.11 4.32 -24.99
C GLY A 378 -13.96 5.80 -25.38
N ASN A 379 -15.11 6.49 -25.42
CA ASN A 379 -15.23 7.90 -25.78
C ASN A 379 -14.85 8.83 -24.62
N LEU A 380 -14.48 10.08 -24.93
CA LEU A 380 -14.41 11.16 -23.94
C LEU A 380 -15.55 12.16 -24.19
N VAL A 381 -16.45 12.32 -23.23
CA VAL A 381 -17.59 13.25 -23.31
C VAL A 381 -17.53 14.22 -22.13
N TYR A 382 -17.26 15.49 -22.42
CA TYR A 382 -17.22 16.55 -21.41
C TYR A 382 -18.19 17.65 -21.85
N SER A 383 -19.43 17.69 -21.33
CA SER A 383 -20.48 18.55 -21.89
C SER A 383 -21.42 19.21 -20.90
N GLU A 384 -21.96 20.37 -21.26
CA GLU A 384 -22.97 21.10 -20.48
C GLU A 384 -22.49 21.49 -19.05
N ASN A 385 -21.17 21.61 -18.82
CA ASN A 385 -20.60 22.00 -17.52
C ASN A 385 -20.37 23.52 -17.48
N ALA A 386 -21.36 24.29 -17.02
CA ALA A 386 -21.44 25.74 -17.24
C ALA A 386 -20.31 26.60 -16.63
N LYS A 387 -19.54 26.08 -15.66
CA LYS A 387 -18.44 26.81 -14.98
C LYS A 387 -17.03 26.38 -15.38
N LEU A 388 -16.90 25.37 -16.25
CA LEU A 388 -15.62 24.83 -16.68
C LEU A 388 -14.78 25.91 -17.38
N ASN A 389 -13.56 26.17 -16.92
CA ASN A 389 -12.69 27.22 -17.46
C ASN A 389 -11.56 26.70 -18.38
N GLY A 390 -11.45 25.39 -18.57
CA GLY A 390 -10.35 24.76 -19.28
C GLY A 390 -10.48 23.24 -19.28
N LEU A 391 -9.45 22.54 -19.74
CA LEU A 391 -9.43 21.07 -19.84
C LEU A 391 -8.42 20.43 -18.86
N SER A 392 -8.23 21.05 -17.70
CA SER A 392 -7.24 20.65 -16.68
C SER A 392 -7.61 19.31 -16.08
N GLY A 393 -6.63 18.45 -15.83
CA GLY A 393 -6.81 17.04 -15.41
C GLY A 393 -6.60 16.02 -16.53
N PHE A 394 -6.57 16.45 -17.80
CA PHE A 394 -6.32 15.61 -18.98
C PHE A 394 -4.91 15.76 -19.57
N GLU A 395 -4.01 16.54 -18.96
CA GLU A 395 -2.63 16.75 -19.45
C GLU A 395 -1.76 15.47 -19.39
N SER A 396 -2.26 14.41 -18.75
CA SER A 396 -1.61 13.09 -18.66
C SER A 396 -2.11 12.07 -19.70
N VAL A 397 -3.12 12.41 -20.52
CA VAL A 397 -3.76 11.47 -21.45
C VAL A 397 -2.81 11.08 -22.58
N GLN A 398 -2.69 9.77 -22.81
CA GLN A 398 -1.82 9.13 -23.80
C GLN A 398 -2.64 8.36 -24.85
N LEU A 399 -3.87 7.96 -24.52
CA LEU A 399 -4.78 7.26 -25.43
C LEU A 399 -6.25 7.59 -25.11
N ILE A 400 -7.00 7.99 -26.14
CA ILE A 400 -8.45 7.96 -26.22
C ILE A 400 -8.83 7.07 -27.39
N ALA A 401 -9.56 5.99 -27.11
CA ALA A 401 -9.82 4.93 -28.08
C ALA A 401 -11.16 5.06 -28.83
N GLY A 402 -12.08 5.90 -28.37
CA GLY A 402 -13.34 6.27 -29.04
C GLY A 402 -13.37 7.70 -29.62
N ASP A 403 -14.57 8.25 -29.75
CA ASP A 403 -14.86 9.62 -30.19
C ASP A 403 -14.66 10.64 -29.03
N VAL A 404 -14.56 11.94 -29.36
CA VAL A 404 -14.44 13.03 -28.37
C VAL A 404 -15.54 14.08 -28.56
N SER A 405 -16.32 14.34 -27.51
CA SER A 405 -17.31 15.43 -27.42
C SER A 405 -16.91 16.40 -26.31
N ILE A 406 -16.73 17.68 -26.64
CA ILE A 406 -16.49 18.77 -25.70
C ILE A 406 -17.40 19.94 -26.08
N GLU A 407 -18.56 20.04 -25.43
CA GLU A 407 -19.69 20.82 -25.95
C GLU A 407 -20.44 21.59 -24.86
N LYS A 408 -20.74 22.88 -25.10
CA LYS A 408 -21.57 23.73 -24.21
C LYS A 408 -21.07 23.84 -22.77
N ASN A 409 -19.78 23.67 -22.55
CA ASN A 409 -19.14 23.96 -21.26
C ASN A 409 -18.93 25.47 -21.09
N GLY A 410 -18.37 25.88 -19.95
CA GLY A 410 -17.90 27.25 -19.71
C GLY A 410 -16.80 27.74 -20.67
N ASP A 411 -16.19 28.88 -20.33
CA ASP A 411 -15.25 29.59 -21.21
C ASP A 411 -13.86 28.91 -21.26
N ILE A 412 -13.75 27.87 -22.09
CA ILE A 412 -12.49 27.18 -22.41
C ILE A 412 -11.67 28.06 -23.38
N PRO A 413 -10.45 28.50 -23.04
CA PRO A 413 -9.63 29.35 -23.89
C PRO A 413 -9.10 28.60 -25.12
N ILE A 414 -8.75 29.33 -26.20
CA ILE A 414 -8.13 28.75 -27.40
C ILE A 414 -6.72 28.23 -27.07
N TYR A 415 -5.87 29.12 -26.56
CA TYR A 415 -4.59 28.82 -25.95
C TYR A 415 -4.74 29.17 -24.47
N GLY A 416 -4.65 28.17 -23.60
CA GLY A 416 -4.80 28.33 -22.16
C GLY A 416 -3.47 28.49 -21.43
N GLU A 417 -3.46 28.14 -20.15
CA GLU A 417 -2.28 28.23 -19.27
C GLU A 417 -1.96 26.91 -18.57
N VAL A 418 -0.90 26.89 -17.77
CA VAL A 418 -0.56 25.74 -16.91
C VAL A 418 -1.64 25.58 -15.84
N ASN A 419 -2.24 24.38 -15.75
CA ASN A 419 -3.45 24.07 -14.98
C ASN A 419 -4.75 24.73 -15.52
N GLN A 420 -4.74 25.34 -16.70
CA GLN A 420 -5.95 25.73 -17.45
C GLN A 420 -5.77 25.46 -18.97
N PRO A 421 -5.63 24.19 -19.41
CA PRO A 421 -5.53 23.82 -20.83
C PRO A 421 -6.68 24.37 -21.69
N GLY A 422 -6.35 24.75 -22.92
CA GLY A 422 -7.30 25.26 -23.92
C GLY A 422 -7.57 24.29 -25.07
N TRP A 423 -8.35 24.73 -26.05
CA TRP A 423 -8.70 23.97 -27.26
C TRP A 423 -7.47 23.48 -28.06
N CYS A 424 -6.32 24.15 -27.97
CA CYS A 424 -5.07 23.68 -28.58
C CYS A 424 -4.63 22.29 -28.09
N MET A 425 -5.10 21.82 -26.93
CA MET A 425 -4.73 20.49 -26.41
C MET A 425 -5.43 19.39 -27.20
N ILE A 426 -6.65 19.64 -27.69
CA ILE A 426 -7.37 18.73 -28.58
C ILE A 426 -6.64 18.64 -29.93
N LYS A 427 -6.16 19.78 -30.46
CA LYS A 427 -5.31 19.81 -31.66
C LYS A 427 -4.00 19.04 -31.45
N ALA A 428 -3.36 19.17 -30.29
CA ALA A 428 -2.18 18.38 -29.93
C ALA A 428 -2.49 16.87 -29.85
N TRP A 429 -3.64 16.47 -29.29
CA TRP A 429 -4.05 15.06 -29.24
C TRP A 429 -4.27 14.44 -30.63
N MET A 430 -4.77 15.22 -31.59
CA MET A 430 -4.90 14.79 -32.99
C MET A 430 -3.52 14.57 -33.64
N GLU A 431 -2.61 15.52 -33.50
CA GLU A 431 -1.29 15.47 -34.14
C GLU A 431 -0.34 14.44 -33.50
N LEU A 432 -0.47 14.20 -32.20
CA LEU A 432 0.29 13.18 -31.46
C LEU A 432 -0.33 11.77 -31.56
N GLY A 433 -1.49 11.60 -32.20
CA GLY A 433 -2.19 10.31 -32.32
C GLY A 433 -2.76 9.77 -31.01
N ILE A 434 -2.88 10.62 -29.98
CA ILE A 434 -3.51 10.29 -28.68
C ILE A 434 -5.00 10.01 -28.88
N VAL A 435 -5.65 10.78 -29.76
CA VAL A 435 -6.96 10.48 -30.32
C VAL A 435 -6.75 9.79 -31.67
N LYS A 436 -7.47 8.69 -31.93
CA LYS A 436 -7.35 7.95 -33.20
C LYS A 436 -7.76 8.82 -34.40
N GLU A 437 -7.03 8.71 -35.51
CA GLU A 437 -7.24 9.43 -36.79
C GLU A 437 -8.70 9.42 -37.32
N LYS A 438 -9.49 8.41 -36.95
CA LYS A 438 -10.89 8.22 -37.40
C LYS A 438 -11.95 8.53 -36.34
N ALA A 439 -11.55 9.01 -35.16
CA ALA A 439 -12.47 9.44 -34.11
C ALA A 439 -13.23 10.70 -34.56
N LYS A 440 -14.51 10.79 -34.21
CA LYS A 440 -15.30 12.01 -34.42
C LYS A 440 -14.98 13.02 -33.33
N LEU A 441 -14.92 14.29 -33.72
CA LEU A 441 -14.75 15.43 -32.82
C LEU A 441 -16.00 16.31 -32.86
N SER A 442 -16.75 16.33 -31.77
CA SER A 442 -17.90 17.24 -31.57
C SER A 442 -17.47 18.32 -30.58
N LEU A 443 -17.13 19.51 -31.09
CA LEU A 443 -16.53 20.58 -30.28
C LEU A 443 -17.36 21.85 -30.39
N SER A 444 -17.86 22.37 -29.27
CA SER A 444 -18.61 23.64 -29.23
C SER A 444 -18.45 24.42 -27.93
N ASN A 445 -18.47 25.76 -28.03
CA ASN A 445 -18.38 26.66 -26.87
C ASN A 445 -19.70 26.73 -26.08
N ILE A 446 -19.75 27.55 -25.02
CA ILE A 446 -20.92 27.72 -24.13
C ILE A 446 -22.24 28.04 -24.84
N LYS A 447 -22.20 28.66 -26.02
CA LYS A 447 -23.39 29.01 -26.81
C LYS A 447 -23.80 27.91 -27.81
N GLY A 448 -23.03 26.83 -27.92
CA GLY A 448 -23.17 25.82 -28.96
C GLY A 448 -22.59 26.25 -30.32
N GLU A 449 -21.81 27.32 -30.39
CA GLU A 449 -21.07 27.68 -31.62
C GLU A 449 -19.95 26.63 -31.81
N LYS A 450 -19.86 26.04 -33.01
CA LYS A 450 -18.87 24.98 -33.29
C LYS A 450 -17.45 25.56 -33.26
N MET A 451 -16.55 24.90 -32.54
CA MET A 451 -15.12 25.20 -32.58
C MET A 451 -14.49 24.61 -33.84
N ASP A 452 -13.70 25.42 -34.55
CA ASP A 452 -12.79 24.94 -35.59
C ASP A 452 -11.36 24.91 -35.03
N LEU A 453 -10.64 23.82 -35.33
CA LEU A 453 -9.25 23.61 -34.95
C LEU A 453 -8.29 23.73 -36.15
N SER A 454 -8.77 24.11 -37.33
CA SER A 454 -7.97 24.28 -38.56
C SER A 454 -6.77 25.22 -38.35
N ASP A 455 -7.04 26.49 -38.07
CA ASP A 455 -6.06 27.58 -37.89
C ASP A 455 -5.45 27.65 -36.48
N ILE A 456 -5.89 26.79 -35.56
CA ILE A 456 -5.30 26.68 -34.22
C ILE A 456 -4.03 25.84 -34.31
N SER A 457 -2.89 26.36 -33.85
CA SER A 457 -1.69 25.53 -33.65
C SER A 457 -1.96 24.50 -32.54
N PRO A 458 -1.36 23.29 -32.57
CA PRO A 458 -1.36 22.45 -31.38
C PRO A 458 -0.74 23.24 -30.23
N CYS A 459 -1.13 22.92 -28.99
CA CYS A 459 -0.22 23.26 -27.90
C CYS A 459 1.12 22.52 -28.16
N GLU A 460 2.24 23.04 -27.67
CA GLU A 460 3.42 22.18 -27.47
C GLU A 460 2.98 20.89 -26.72
N PRO A 461 3.65 19.72 -26.89
CA PRO A 461 3.27 18.46 -26.22
C PRO A 461 3.27 18.47 -24.67
N ASN A 462 3.47 19.65 -24.08
CA ASN A 462 3.46 19.98 -22.66
C ASN A 462 2.22 20.80 -22.23
N ASN A 463 1.25 21.04 -23.13
CA ASN A 463 0.23 22.11 -23.03
C ASN A 463 0.87 23.51 -23.35
N PRO A 464 0.20 24.69 -23.30
CA PRO A 464 0.32 25.73 -24.33
C PRO A 464 1.57 26.60 -24.10
N LYS A 465 1.67 27.71 -24.85
CA LYS A 465 2.64 28.78 -24.55
C LYS A 465 2.73 29.03 -23.05
N GLU A 466 3.96 29.19 -22.54
CA GLU A 466 4.15 29.76 -21.20
C GLU A 466 3.38 31.08 -21.12
N PRO A 467 2.59 31.30 -20.06
CA PRO A 467 1.63 32.40 -20.04
C PRO A 467 2.33 33.75 -20.10
N GLU A 468 1.84 34.62 -20.97
CA GLU A 468 1.90 36.05 -20.70
C GLU A 468 1.10 36.28 -19.41
N ILE A 469 1.82 36.42 -18.27
CA ILE A 469 1.29 36.53 -16.89
C ILE A 469 1.16 35.21 -16.10
N TYR A 470 2.19 34.35 -16.19
CA TYR A 470 2.93 34.15 -14.94
C TYR A 470 3.93 35.29 -14.77
N SER A 471 4.19 35.66 -13.51
CA SER A 471 5.40 36.39 -13.22
C SER A 471 6.59 35.58 -13.69
N ASN A 472 7.49 36.21 -14.46
CA ASN A 472 8.80 35.66 -14.77
C ASN A 472 9.59 35.30 -13.48
N TYR A 473 9.20 35.89 -12.35
CA TYR A 473 9.74 35.65 -11.02
C TYR A 473 8.86 34.66 -10.23
N VAL A 474 9.52 33.72 -9.56
CA VAL A 474 8.93 32.85 -8.53
C VAL A 474 8.34 33.64 -7.35
N ASP A 475 7.68 32.98 -6.39
CA ASP A 475 7.35 33.63 -5.12
C ASP A 475 8.62 34.10 -4.39
N LEU A 476 8.53 35.23 -3.69
CA LEU A 476 9.58 35.77 -2.84
C LEU A 476 9.39 35.30 -1.40
N VAL A 477 10.42 34.75 -0.78
CA VAL A 477 10.50 34.55 0.67
C VAL A 477 11.25 35.73 1.27
N THR A 478 10.54 36.57 2.01
CA THR A 478 11.12 37.71 2.73
C THR A 478 11.26 37.35 4.21
N ILE A 479 12.47 37.48 4.76
CA ILE A 479 12.77 37.23 6.17
C ILE A 479 13.39 38.48 6.80
N ASN A 480 12.82 38.93 7.92
CA ASN A 480 13.37 40.04 8.70
C ASN A 480 13.75 39.53 10.09
N ILE A 481 15.05 39.49 10.37
CA ILE A 481 15.63 39.00 11.61
C ILE A 481 15.64 40.12 12.65
N GLU A 482 15.34 39.79 13.91
CA GLU A 482 15.28 40.76 15.00
C GLU A 482 16.62 41.50 15.15
N GLY A 483 16.58 42.83 15.21
CA GLY A 483 17.78 43.69 15.25
C GLY A 483 18.64 43.68 13.98
N GLY A 484 18.17 43.09 12.87
CA GLY A 484 18.93 43.02 11.60
C GLY A 484 20.13 42.07 11.63
N GLN A 485 20.15 41.12 12.58
CA GLN A 485 21.29 40.21 12.78
C GLN A 485 21.55 39.28 11.59
N GLU A 486 22.81 38.89 11.38
CA GLU A 486 23.21 37.88 10.41
C GLU A 486 23.20 36.47 10.99
N VAL A 487 22.84 35.48 10.16
CA VAL A 487 22.87 34.06 10.53
C VAL A 487 24.28 33.50 10.28
N VAL A 488 25.14 33.59 11.29
CA VAL A 488 26.57 33.19 11.22
C VAL A 488 26.85 31.79 11.77
N GLU A 489 25.85 31.10 12.34
CA GLU A 489 26.00 29.79 12.99
C GLU A 489 24.82 28.84 12.71
N LYS A 490 25.04 27.54 12.97
CA LYS A 490 24.07 26.46 12.68
C LYS A 490 23.25 26.00 13.88
N ASP A 491 23.63 26.37 15.09
CA ASP A 491 23.14 25.70 16.31
C ASP A 491 22.15 26.58 17.08
N ARG A 492 22.48 27.86 17.24
CA ARG A 492 21.58 28.91 17.74
C ARG A 492 20.49 29.27 16.72
N TYR A 493 19.27 29.47 17.21
CA TYR A 493 18.16 30.09 16.48
C TYR A 493 18.10 31.60 16.77
N LEU A 494 17.80 32.41 15.75
CA LEU A 494 17.52 33.84 15.85
C LEU A 494 16.04 34.11 15.56
N ASN A 495 15.42 35.03 16.30
CA ASN A 495 14.04 35.46 16.07
C ASN A 495 13.90 36.20 14.72
N ALA A 496 12.81 35.96 14.00
CA ALA A 496 12.50 36.61 12.74
C ALA A 496 10.99 36.63 12.44
N THR A 497 10.60 37.44 11.46
CA THR A 497 9.35 37.25 10.72
C THR A 497 9.67 36.68 9.34
N VAL A 498 8.81 35.79 8.84
CA VAL A 498 8.87 35.27 7.47
C VAL A 498 7.57 35.55 6.74
N LYS A 499 7.68 35.90 5.46
CA LYS A 499 6.57 35.94 4.52
C LYS A 499 6.87 35.10 3.27
N VAL A 500 5.81 34.69 2.59
CA VAL A 500 5.86 34.23 1.19
C VAL A 500 4.97 35.17 0.39
N GLU A 501 5.54 35.84 -0.61
CA GLU A 501 4.97 36.99 -1.30
C GLU A 501 4.97 36.73 -2.81
N ARG A 502 3.79 36.75 -3.44
CA ARG A 502 3.60 36.56 -4.88
C ARG A 502 4.00 37.81 -5.63
N ARG A 503 4.67 37.65 -6.78
CA ARG A 503 5.09 38.74 -7.65
C ARG A 503 4.28 38.80 -8.97
N ASP A 504 4.30 39.96 -9.63
CA ASP A 504 3.87 40.17 -11.02
C ASP A 504 5.04 40.10 -12.02
N ASN A 505 4.79 40.26 -13.31
CA ASN A 505 5.81 40.15 -14.38
C ASN A 505 6.93 41.19 -14.25
N ASP A 506 6.68 42.32 -13.58
CA ASP A 506 7.66 43.36 -13.28
C ASP A 506 8.48 43.06 -12.00
N GLY A 507 8.11 42.01 -11.26
CA GLY A 507 8.74 41.60 -10.00
C GLY A 507 8.17 42.30 -8.76
N LYS A 508 7.08 43.06 -8.88
CA LYS A 508 6.43 43.75 -7.76
C LYS A 508 5.61 42.76 -6.95
N ILE A 509 5.57 42.92 -5.63
CA ILE A 509 4.72 42.10 -4.75
C ILE A 509 3.25 42.50 -4.97
N VAL A 510 2.41 41.53 -5.31
CA VAL A 510 0.96 41.71 -5.51
C VAL A 510 0.10 41.06 -4.42
N GLU A 511 0.63 40.06 -3.71
CA GLU A 511 -0.12 39.32 -2.68
C GLU A 511 0.83 38.73 -1.62
N VAL A 512 0.41 38.72 -0.35
CA VAL A 512 1.13 38.02 0.73
C VAL A 512 0.44 36.68 0.97
N LEU A 513 0.98 35.60 0.39
CA LEU A 513 0.44 34.24 0.46
C LEU A 513 0.56 33.62 1.86
N PHE A 514 1.58 34.04 2.60
CA PHE A 514 1.87 33.55 3.95
C PHE A 514 2.63 34.61 4.75
N SER A 515 2.38 34.69 6.06
CA SER A 515 3.15 35.52 6.99
C SER A 515 3.11 34.90 8.38
N ALA A 516 4.25 34.78 9.06
CA ALA A 516 4.31 34.27 10.44
C ALA A 516 5.59 34.69 11.20
N ASP A 517 5.51 34.65 12.52
CA ASP A 517 6.67 34.67 13.40
C ASP A 517 7.41 33.33 13.33
N THR A 518 8.74 33.38 13.24
CA THR A 518 9.61 32.21 13.11
C THR A 518 10.93 32.43 13.83
N GLU A 519 11.63 31.34 14.11
CA GLU A 519 13.07 31.38 14.28
C GLU A 519 13.76 30.98 12.95
N ILE A 520 14.99 31.45 12.73
CA ILE A 520 15.87 31.05 11.63
C ILE A 520 17.25 30.63 12.14
N LYS A 521 17.89 29.64 11.50
CA LYS A 521 19.32 29.34 11.65
C LYS A 521 19.95 28.72 10.40
N GLY A 522 21.28 28.61 10.38
CA GLY A 522 22.03 27.92 9.33
C GLY A 522 21.78 26.41 9.32
N ARG A 523 21.95 25.75 8.16
CA ARG A 523 21.98 24.29 8.06
C ARG A 523 23.17 23.77 7.25
N GLY A 524 23.25 22.44 7.14
CA GLY A 524 24.16 21.77 6.22
C GLY A 524 25.53 21.46 6.83
N ASN A 525 26.33 20.73 6.05
CA ASN A 525 27.70 20.35 6.38
C ASN A 525 28.65 21.06 5.42
N SER A 526 29.04 20.41 4.31
CA SER A 526 29.81 21.04 3.23
C SER A 526 29.13 22.30 2.66
N THR A 527 27.80 22.27 2.53
CA THR A 527 26.97 23.39 2.09
C THR A 527 26.91 24.57 3.08
N TRP A 528 27.38 24.42 4.32
CA TRP A 528 27.60 25.56 5.22
C TRP A 528 28.90 26.32 4.93
N GLY A 529 29.88 25.66 4.31
CA GLY A 529 31.13 26.29 3.85
C GLY A 529 30.94 27.20 2.63
N ALA A 530 29.92 26.95 1.81
CA ALA A 530 29.54 27.74 0.64
C ALA A 530 29.38 29.24 0.97
N GLU A 531 29.57 30.12 -0.02
CA GLU A 531 29.23 31.54 0.08
C GLU A 531 27.72 31.76 0.27
N LYS A 532 26.91 31.04 -0.53
CA LYS A 532 25.45 31.05 -0.49
C LYS A 532 24.93 30.03 0.53
N LYS A 533 24.68 30.48 1.75
CA LYS A 533 24.29 29.65 2.91
C LYS A 533 22.86 29.07 2.80
N PRO A 534 22.63 27.79 3.11
CA PRO A 534 21.29 27.22 3.28
C PRO A 534 20.76 27.44 4.72
N TYR A 535 19.44 27.53 4.87
CA TYR A 535 18.79 27.88 6.14
C TYR A 535 17.72 26.87 6.57
N ARG A 536 17.37 26.90 7.86
CA ARG A 536 16.21 26.21 8.45
C ARG A 536 15.35 27.21 9.21
N LEU A 537 14.04 27.12 9.02
CA LEU A 537 13.02 27.91 9.71
C LEU A 537 12.25 27.06 10.72
N LYS A 538 11.82 27.68 11.81
CA LYS A 538 11.03 27.08 12.89
C LYS A 538 9.91 28.06 13.29
N LEU A 539 8.73 27.91 12.69
CA LEU A 539 7.57 28.76 12.97
C LEU A 539 7.10 28.60 14.42
N ASN A 540 6.60 29.68 15.02
CA ASN A 540 6.03 29.62 16.38
C ASN A 540 4.82 28.67 16.49
N LYS A 541 3.99 28.57 15.43
CA LYS A 541 2.83 27.69 15.32
C LYS A 541 2.90 26.85 14.05
N SER A 542 2.34 25.63 14.06
CA SER A 542 2.32 24.77 12.87
C SER A 542 1.37 25.33 11.82
N ALA A 543 1.89 25.64 10.63
CA ALA A 543 1.11 26.14 9.50
C ALA A 543 1.42 25.37 8.22
N SER A 544 0.58 25.50 7.20
CA SER A 544 0.89 25.02 5.84
C SER A 544 1.51 26.17 5.05
N ILE A 545 2.48 25.85 4.19
CA ILE A 545 3.05 26.80 3.24
C ILE A 545 2.94 26.16 1.85
N LYS A 546 2.40 26.89 0.87
CA LYS A 546 2.20 26.44 -0.52
C LYS A 546 1.55 25.03 -0.64
N GLY A 547 0.57 24.74 0.21
CA GLY A 547 -0.17 23.46 0.24
C GLY A 547 0.53 22.30 0.95
N MET A 548 1.79 22.45 1.39
CA MET A 548 2.54 21.38 2.05
C MET A 548 1.97 21.08 3.46
N PRO A 549 2.02 19.81 3.95
CA PRO A 549 1.42 19.42 5.23
C PRO A 549 1.88 20.25 6.43
N LYS A 550 0.95 20.62 7.33
CA LYS A 550 1.22 21.61 8.39
C LYS A 550 2.41 21.22 9.27
N ASN A 551 3.36 22.16 9.48
CA ASN A 551 4.50 21.97 10.40
C ASN A 551 5.03 23.32 10.91
N LYS A 552 5.92 23.25 11.91
CA LYS A 552 6.79 24.36 12.30
C LYS A 552 8.08 24.42 11.48
N ASN A 553 8.60 23.27 11.03
CA ASN A 553 9.97 23.14 10.53
C ASN A 553 10.03 23.12 9.00
N TRP A 554 10.72 24.10 8.43
CA TRP A 554 10.89 24.28 6.98
C TRP A 554 12.35 24.48 6.62
N THR A 555 12.72 24.15 5.39
CA THR A 555 14.10 24.18 4.90
C THR A 555 14.19 25.07 3.67
N LEU A 556 15.23 25.89 3.60
CA LEU A 556 15.62 26.65 2.42
C LEU A 556 16.94 26.08 1.89
N LEU A 557 16.85 25.26 0.83
CA LEU A 557 18.01 24.70 0.15
C LEU A 557 18.60 25.75 -0.79
N ALA A 558 19.89 26.06 -0.63
CA ALA A 558 20.59 27.03 -1.46
C ALA A 558 20.96 26.49 -2.86
N ASN A 559 21.01 25.16 -3.02
CA ASN A 559 21.45 24.44 -4.23
C ASN A 559 22.75 25.01 -4.85
N HIS A 560 23.65 25.57 -4.04
CA HIS A 560 24.82 26.33 -4.52
C HIS A 560 25.79 25.50 -5.37
N PHE A 561 25.96 24.22 -5.04
CA PHE A 561 26.78 23.29 -5.83
C PHE A 561 26.02 22.68 -7.02
N ASP A 562 24.70 22.89 -7.15
CA ASP A 562 23.90 22.44 -8.29
C ASP A 562 23.57 23.63 -9.21
N LYS A 563 24.33 23.75 -10.30
CA LYS A 563 24.14 24.81 -11.31
C LYS A 563 22.83 24.71 -12.11
N THR A 564 22.04 23.64 -11.94
CA THR A 564 20.65 23.56 -12.44
C THR A 564 19.61 24.00 -11.41
N LEU A 565 20.00 24.20 -10.15
CA LEU A 565 19.14 24.56 -9.02
C LEU A 565 17.94 23.61 -8.76
N LEU A 566 17.87 22.44 -9.41
CA LEU A 566 16.68 21.58 -9.47
C LEU A 566 16.91 20.10 -9.13
N ARG A 567 18.15 19.62 -8.97
CA ARG A 567 18.44 18.17 -8.76
C ARG A 567 17.78 17.59 -7.50
N ASN A 568 17.70 18.37 -6.43
CA ASN A 568 16.92 18.00 -5.23
C ASN A 568 15.42 17.84 -5.56
N ALA A 569 14.83 18.80 -6.28
CA ALA A 569 13.41 18.74 -6.66
C ALA A 569 13.11 17.60 -7.64
N LEU A 570 14.05 17.26 -8.52
CA LEU A 570 13.97 16.10 -9.41
C LEU A 570 13.99 14.78 -8.63
N ALA A 571 14.86 14.63 -7.63
CA ALA A 571 14.88 13.44 -6.78
C ALA A 571 13.56 13.26 -6.02
N PHE A 572 12.98 14.36 -5.53
CA PHE A 572 11.66 14.36 -4.88
C PHE A 572 10.53 14.00 -5.87
N GLU A 573 10.52 14.56 -7.07
CA GLU A 573 9.55 14.17 -8.13
C GLU A 573 9.66 12.67 -8.46
N ILE A 574 10.87 12.12 -8.57
CA ILE A 574 11.04 10.69 -8.84
C ILE A 574 10.57 9.82 -7.66
N SER A 575 10.84 10.20 -6.40
CA SER A 575 10.33 9.45 -5.25
C SER A 575 8.81 9.51 -5.13
N GLU A 576 8.19 10.63 -5.48
CA GLU A 576 6.73 10.77 -5.53
C GLU A 576 6.15 9.83 -6.60
N ARG A 577 6.72 9.85 -7.80
CA ARG A 577 6.31 8.94 -8.88
C ARG A 577 6.50 7.47 -8.51
N MET A 578 7.59 7.11 -7.84
CA MET A 578 7.87 5.74 -7.36
C MET A 578 6.96 5.30 -6.20
N ARG A 579 6.19 6.23 -5.61
CA ARG A 579 5.35 6.02 -4.41
C ARG A 579 6.19 5.58 -3.20
N PHE A 580 7.14 6.43 -2.82
CA PHE A 580 7.66 6.43 -1.45
C PHE A 580 6.56 6.88 -0.47
N GLU A 581 6.56 6.36 0.75
CA GLU A 581 5.54 6.69 1.77
C GLU A 581 5.63 8.14 2.25
N TYR A 582 6.82 8.75 2.14
CA TYR A 582 7.04 10.18 2.30
C TYR A 582 8.05 10.69 1.26
N THR A 583 7.59 11.63 0.44
CA THR A 583 8.41 12.54 -0.36
C THR A 583 8.43 13.92 0.29
N PRO A 584 9.59 14.58 0.48
CA PRO A 584 9.66 16.00 0.80
C PRO A 584 9.08 16.84 -0.35
N ARG A 585 7.91 17.45 -0.15
CA ARG A 585 7.36 18.40 -1.14
C ARG A 585 8.19 19.68 -1.14
N SER A 586 8.26 20.34 -2.30
CA SER A 586 9.17 21.46 -2.52
C SER A 586 8.65 22.46 -3.54
N TYR A 587 9.10 23.72 -3.42
CA TYR A 587 8.72 24.83 -4.29
C TYR A 587 9.92 25.76 -4.52
N PRO A 588 10.19 26.22 -5.75
CA PRO A 588 11.24 27.21 -6.01
C PRO A 588 10.79 28.60 -5.53
N VAL A 589 11.69 29.33 -4.90
CA VAL A 589 11.48 30.68 -4.37
C VAL A 589 12.74 31.53 -4.54
N ASP A 590 12.60 32.85 -4.57
CA ASP A 590 13.71 33.75 -4.30
C ASP A 590 13.78 34.03 -2.80
N LEU A 591 14.97 34.32 -2.26
CA LEU A 591 15.15 34.64 -0.85
C LEU A 591 15.68 36.06 -0.65
N VAL A 592 15.03 36.83 0.22
CA VAL A 592 15.53 38.09 0.78
C VAL A 592 15.65 37.95 2.30
N ILE A 593 16.80 38.34 2.86
CA ILE A 593 17.02 38.41 4.32
C ILE A 593 17.44 39.83 4.66
N ASN A 594 16.75 40.48 5.60
CA ASN A 594 17.00 41.85 6.08
C ASN A 594 17.07 42.88 4.93
N GLY A 595 16.29 42.68 3.86
CA GLY A 595 16.30 43.52 2.65
C GLY A 595 17.34 43.14 1.60
N GLU A 596 18.28 42.23 1.88
CA GLU A 596 19.29 41.79 0.91
C GLU A 596 18.86 40.50 0.18
N TYR A 597 18.88 40.54 -1.16
CA TYR A 597 18.67 39.36 -2.01
C TYR A 597 19.79 38.32 -1.85
N LYS A 598 19.42 37.07 -1.57
CA LYS A 598 20.34 35.94 -1.33
C LYS A 598 20.37 34.92 -2.48
N GLY A 599 19.58 35.09 -3.54
CA GLY A 599 19.51 34.16 -4.68
C GLY A 599 18.22 33.31 -4.71
N SER A 600 18.21 32.35 -5.62
CA SER A 600 17.15 31.33 -5.79
C SER A 600 17.31 30.19 -4.78
N TYR A 601 16.24 29.70 -4.17
CA TYR A 601 16.24 28.62 -3.18
C TYR A 601 15.11 27.63 -3.45
N THR A 602 15.28 26.39 -3.00
CA THR A 602 14.14 25.47 -2.85
C THR A 602 13.60 25.57 -1.42
N LEU A 603 12.38 26.07 -1.28
CA LEU A 603 11.60 25.94 -0.04
C LEU A 603 11.03 24.52 0.02
N THR A 604 11.35 23.77 1.06
CA THR A 604 10.93 22.37 1.22
C THR A 604 10.66 22.00 2.67
N GLU A 605 10.00 20.87 2.87
CA GLU A 605 9.76 20.27 4.18
C GLU A 605 11.10 19.87 4.85
N HIS A 606 11.19 19.98 6.18
CA HIS A 606 12.28 19.32 6.90
C HIS A 606 11.96 17.83 7.04
N VAL A 607 12.89 16.95 6.70
CA VAL A 607 12.78 15.50 7.00
C VAL A 607 12.76 15.30 8.52
N ARG A 608 11.67 14.75 9.05
CA ARG A 608 11.46 14.46 10.48
C ARG A 608 10.21 13.60 10.69
N VAL A 609 10.07 13.07 11.90
CA VAL A 609 8.83 12.50 12.41
C VAL A 609 7.71 13.57 12.46
N GLY A 610 6.52 13.16 12.05
CA GLY A 610 5.27 13.92 12.17
C GLY A 610 4.29 13.70 11.00
N LYS A 611 3.03 14.09 11.21
CA LYS A 611 1.94 13.81 10.25
C LYS A 611 2.20 14.31 8.83
N GLY A 612 1.90 13.44 7.86
CA GLY A 612 2.16 13.67 6.44
C GLY A 612 3.65 13.67 6.05
N ARG A 613 4.55 13.22 6.94
CA ARG A 613 5.99 13.02 6.71
C ARG A 613 6.35 11.59 7.10
N VAL A 614 7.41 11.39 7.89
CA VAL A 614 7.64 10.11 8.58
C VAL A 614 6.58 9.99 9.69
N ASP A 615 5.42 9.46 9.33
CA ASP A 615 4.25 9.39 10.21
C ASP A 615 4.33 8.14 11.10
N ILE A 616 5.21 8.20 12.09
CA ILE A 616 5.38 7.18 13.13
C ILE A 616 5.07 7.77 14.51
N LYS A 617 4.56 6.92 15.41
CA LYS A 617 4.52 7.20 16.85
C LYS A 617 5.86 6.77 17.45
N GLU A 618 6.57 7.71 18.06
CA GLU A 618 7.86 7.45 18.72
C GLU A 618 7.68 6.46 19.88
N ALA A 619 8.62 5.51 20.04
CA ALA A 619 8.61 4.53 21.13
C ALA A 619 8.88 5.15 22.52
N ASP A 620 8.39 4.50 23.56
CA ASP A 620 8.66 4.78 24.97
C ASP A 620 8.97 3.48 25.75
N ASP A 621 9.29 3.58 27.05
CA ASP A 621 9.60 2.44 27.92
C ASP A 621 8.45 1.42 28.09
N SER A 622 7.23 1.74 27.66
CA SER A 622 6.07 0.82 27.62
C SER A 622 5.84 0.20 26.24
N THR A 623 6.44 0.77 25.19
CA THR A 623 6.25 0.42 23.78
C THR A 623 7.58 0.13 23.07
N ILE A 624 8.56 -0.42 23.80
CA ILE A 624 9.93 -0.63 23.31
C ILE A 624 9.98 -1.42 21.98
N GLU A 625 9.25 -2.53 21.91
CA GLU A 625 9.25 -3.42 20.73
C GLU A 625 8.15 -3.00 19.72
N THR A 626 7.01 -2.53 20.21
CA THR A 626 5.84 -2.18 19.41
C THR A 626 5.87 -0.75 18.86
N GLY A 627 6.72 0.14 19.38
CA GLY A 627 6.82 1.54 18.99
C GLY A 627 7.64 1.79 17.73
N GLY A 628 7.58 3.03 17.25
CA GLY A 628 8.33 3.50 16.08
C GLY A 628 9.66 4.17 16.43
N TYR A 629 10.62 4.02 15.52
CA TYR A 629 11.98 4.59 15.63
C TYR A 629 12.34 5.27 14.31
N PHE A 630 13.07 6.39 14.35
CA PHE A 630 13.58 7.08 13.17
C PHE A 630 15.12 7.13 13.20
N MET A 631 15.76 6.87 12.07
CA MET A 631 17.21 6.64 11.97
C MET A 631 17.78 7.27 10.68
N GLU A 632 19.09 7.54 10.70
CA GLU A 632 19.88 8.01 9.56
C GLU A 632 21.20 7.21 9.52
N ILE A 633 21.59 6.65 8.38
CA ILE A 633 22.98 6.19 8.18
C ILE A 633 23.81 7.41 7.79
N ASP A 634 24.69 7.82 8.68
CA ASP A 634 25.58 8.97 8.51
C ASP A 634 26.91 8.70 9.18
N SER A 635 27.92 8.34 8.39
CA SER A 635 29.30 8.10 8.83
C SER A 635 29.95 9.27 9.60
N ARG A 636 29.38 10.48 9.49
CA ARG A 636 29.79 11.71 10.21
C ARG A 636 29.15 11.87 11.60
N GLY A 637 28.27 10.96 12.02
CA GLY A 637 27.45 11.14 13.24
C GLY A 637 28.27 11.34 14.53
N ILE A 638 29.40 10.64 14.66
CA ILE A 638 30.32 10.81 15.80
C ILE A 638 30.99 12.19 15.77
N ASP A 639 31.48 12.62 14.60
CA ASP A 639 32.17 13.91 14.43
C ASP A 639 31.23 15.11 14.60
N LYS A 640 29.92 14.90 14.36
CA LYS A 640 28.84 15.85 14.64
C LYS A 640 28.43 15.90 16.12
N GLY A 641 28.90 14.98 16.96
CA GLY A 641 28.48 14.88 18.36
C GLY A 641 27.04 14.36 18.55
N GLU A 642 26.52 13.54 17.63
CA GLU A 642 25.17 12.99 17.74
C GLU A 642 25.07 12.06 18.97
N PRO A 643 24.07 12.22 19.86
CA PRO A 643 24.04 11.54 21.17
C PRO A 643 23.67 10.05 21.12
N GLN A 644 23.14 9.59 19.98
CA GLN A 644 22.65 8.23 19.80
C GLN A 644 23.22 7.66 18.50
N VAL A 645 24.38 7.01 18.59
CA VAL A 645 25.03 6.35 17.45
C VAL A 645 25.28 4.86 17.72
N TYR A 646 25.12 4.04 16.69
CA TYR A 646 25.43 2.61 16.71
C TYR A 646 26.27 2.23 15.49
N ARG A 647 27.30 1.40 15.69
CA ARG A 647 28.17 0.91 14.61
C ARG A 647 28.01 -0.59 14.43
N THR A 648 27.61 -1.02 13.24
CA THR A 648 27.34 -2.43 12.93
C THR A 648 28.62 -3.28 12.92
N LYS A 649 28.52 -4.56 13.32
CA LYS A 649 29.68 -5.41 13.66
C LYS A 649 30.39 -6.06 12.47
N LYS A 650 29.76 -6.20 11.30
CA LYS A 650 30.35 -6.83 10.10
C LYS A 650 31.03 -5.81 9.19
N ASN A 651 30.37 -4.70 8.88
CA ASN A 651 30.89 -3.67 7.97
C ASN A 651 31.17 -2.32 8.63
N GLY A 652 30.79 -2.10 9.89
CA GLY A 652 31.04 -0.83 10.56
C GLY A 652 30.15 0.33 10.07
N VAL A 653 28.97 0.03 9.51
CA VAL A 653 27.99 1.06 9.09
C VAL A 653 27.57 1.85 10.32
N LEU A 654 27.59 3.18 10.24
CA LEU A 654 27.26 4.05 11.37
C LEU A 654 25.82 4.56 11.26
N PHE A 655 24.98 4.05 12.13
CA PHE A 655 23.62 4.53 12.35
C PHE A 655 23.63 5.67 13.37
N VAL A 656 22.87 6.71 13.08
CA VAL A 656 22.43 7.72 14.04
C VAL A 656 20.95 7.48 14.30
N ILE A 657 20.57 7.22 15.55
CA ILE A 657 19.17 7.09 15.92
C ILE A 657 18.66 8.51 16.21
N LYS A 658 17.62 8.92 15.48
CA LYS A 658 17.10 10.29 15.46
C LYS A 658 15.87 10.45 16.35
N LYS A 659 15.08 9.38 16.54
CA LYS A 659 13.96 9.30 17.49
C LYS A 659 13.75 7.85 18.00
N PRO A 660 13.28 7.64 19.25
CA PRO A 660 12.94 8.65 20.26
C PRO A 660 14.16 9.43 20.78
N GLU A 661 13.92 10.66 21.23
CA GLU A 661 14.98 11.59 21.66
C GLU A 661 15.39 11.31 23.12
N ASP A 662 14.39 11.09 23.99
CA ASP A 662 14.57 10.53 25.33
C ASP A 662 14.66 8.99 25.25
N MET A 663 15.88 8.47 25.12
CA MET A 663 16.13 7.03 24.93
C MET A 663 16.70 6.36 26.18
N SER A 664 16.01 5.34 26.67
CA SER A 664 16.48 4.45 27.74
C SER A 664 17.44 3.37 27.21
N ASP A 665 18.25 2.78 28.09
CA ASP A 665 19.17 1.69 27.75
C ASP A 665 18.46 0.47 27.15
N LYS A 666 17.18 0.26 27.49
CA LYS A 666 16.35 -0.82 26.94
C LYS A 666 15.91 -0.51 25.50
N MET A 667 15.39 0.70 25.26
CA MET A 667 15.05 1.16 23.90
C MET A 667 16.27 1.14 22.98
N ARG A 668 17.41 1.63 23.48
CA ARG A 668 18.72 1.53 22.82
C ARG A 668 19.06 0.08 22.47
N SER A 669 19.11 -0.80 23.47
CA SER A 669 19.50 -2.21 23.28
C SER A 669 18.59 -2.95 22.29
N TYR A 670 17.28 -2.64 22.28
CA TYR A 670 16.34 -3.19 21.31
C TYR A 670 16.66 -2.74 19.88
N ILE A 671 16.75 -1.43 19.61
CA ILE A 671 16.92 -0.94 18.24
C ILE A 671 18.33 -1.23 17.70
N GLU A 672 19.38 -1.14 18.53
CA GLU A 672 20.73 -1.58 18.19
C GLU A 672 20.77 -3.09 17.85
N GLY A 673 20.02 -3.91 18.61
CA GLY A 673 19.81 -5.32 18.33
C GLY A 673 19.12 -5.57 16.98
N ARG A 674 18.04 -4.86 16.67
CA ARG A 674 17.31 -4.98 15.38
C ARG A 674 18.16 -4.54 14.18
N ILE A 675 18.98 -3.49 14.34
CA ILE A 675 19.94 -3.06 13.31
C ILE A 675 21.02 -4.15 13.08
N GLN A 676 21.55 -4.75 14.15
CA GLN A 676 22.55 -5.81 14.01
C GLN A 676 21.96 -7.10 13.43
N GLU A 677 20.75 -7.48 13.82
CA GLU A 677 20.02 -8.61 13.24
C GLU A 677 19.87 -8.46 11.73
N MET A 678 19.52 -7.26 11.24
CA MET A 678 19.45 -6.96 9.81
C MET A 678 20.79 -7.16 9.10
N GLU A 679 21.90 -6.67 9.66
CA GLU A 679 23.24 -6.89 9.07
C GLU A 679 23.65 -8.37 9.12
N ASP A 680 23.42 -9.06 10.24
CA ASP A 680 23.78 -10.47 10.41
C ASP A 680 22.97 -11.37 9.46
N ILE A 681 21.71 -11.04 9.17
CA ILE A 681 20.92 -11.66 8.10
C ILE A 681 21.56 -11.39 6.74
N ILE A 682 21.89 -10.14 6.39
CA ILE A 682 22.50 -9.76 5.10
C ILE A 682 23.84 -10.49 4.86
N TYR A 683 24.61 -10.75 5.92
CA TYR A 683 25.87 -11.48 5.90
C TYR A 683 25.74 -13.01 6.01
N SER A 684 24.52 -13.55 6.12
CA SER A 684 24.25 -14.99 6.09
C SER A 684 24.41 -15.58 4.67
N SER A 685 24.35 -16.91 4.56
CA SER A 685 24.39 -17.61 3.26
C SER A 685 23.15 -17.32 2.40
N ASN A 686 21.97 -17.30 3.03
CA ASN A 686 20.65 -17.23 2.38
C ASN A 686 19.79 -16.07 2.98
N PRO A 687 20.22 -14.80 2.87
CA PRO A 687 19.57 -13.65 3.51
C PRO A 687 18.10 -13.50 3.13
N MET A 688 17.72 -13.90 1.91
CA MET A 688 16.36 -13.73 1.37
C MET A 688 15.27 -14.52 2.12
N ILE A 689 15.65 -15.53 2.93
CA ILE A 689 14.68 -16.30 3.73
C ILE A 689 14.17 -15.47 4.93
N GLU A 690 15.01 -14.61 5.51
CA GLU A 690 14.68 -13.85 6.73
C GLU A 690 14.56 -12.34 6.51
N LEU A 691 15.32 -11.76 5.58
CA LEU A 691 15.34 -10.32 5.33
C LEU A 691 13.96 -9.73 5.02
N PRO A 692 13.10 -10.36 4.17
CA PRO A 692 11.76 -9.83 3.88
C PRO A 692 10.77 -9.86 5.06
N LYS A 693 11.10 -10.58 6.15
CA LYS A 693 10.35 -10.56 7.41
C LYS A 693 10.75 -9.39 8.30
N LYS A 694 11.99 -8.90 8.17
CA LYS A 694 12.62 -7.91 9.06
C LYS A 694 12.85 -6.53 8.41
N VAL A 695 12.72 -6.45 7.09
CA VAL A 695 12.85 -5.24 6.26
C VAL A 695 11.70 -5.20 5.26
N ASP A 696 11.15 -4.01 5.00
CA ASP A 696 10.24 -3.82 3.88
C ASP A 696 11.00 -3.78 2.55
N MET A 697 10.94 -4.89 1.82
CA MET A 697 11.71 -5.06 0.58
C MET A 697 11.31 -4.07 -0.53
N LYS A 698 10.08 -3.53 -0.52
CA LYS A 698 9.67 -2.50 -1.50
C LYS A 698 10.48 -1.23 -1.28
N SER A 699 10.39 -0.62 -0.09
CA SER A 699 11.09 0.63 0.22
C SER A 699 12.61 0.47 0.12
N PHE A 700 13.16 -0.68 0.53
CA PHE A 700 14.59 -0.97 0.39
C PHE A 700 15.06 -1.03 -1.09
N ILE A 701 14.29 -1.67 -1.97
CA ILE A 701 14.60 -1.75 -3.41
C ILE A 701 14.33 -0.42 -4.12
N ASP A 702 13.28 0.32 -3.73
CA ASP A 702 13.01 1.66 -4.25
C ASP A 702 14.13 2.65 -3.88
N TYR A 703 14.58 2.63 -2.62
CA TYR A 703 15.68 3.47 -2.14
C TYR A 703 17.00 3.12 -2.87
N TYR A 704 17.27 1.83 -3.09
CA TYR A 704 18.38 1.37 -3.93
C TYR A 704 18.28 1.93 -5.36
N LEU A 705 17.16 1.69 -6.04
CA LEU A 705 16.99 2.00 -7.46
C LEU A 705 17.08 3.50 -7.74
N LEU A 706 16.55 4.36 -6.86
CA LEU A 706 16.66 5.80 -7.03
C LEU A 706 18.10 6.31 -6.81
N ASN A 707 18.84 5.77 -5.83
CA ASN A 707 20.24 6.17 -5.63
C ASN A 707 21.17 5.63 -6.72
N GLU A 708 20.96 4.41 -7.22
CA GLU A 708 21.71 3.87 -8.37
C GLU A 708 21.35 4.63 -9.66
N PHE A 709 20.07 4.94 -9.89
CA PHE A 709 19.64 5.75 -11.04
C PHE A 709 20.30 7.13 -11.01
N ALA A 710 20.30 7.81 -9.87
CA ALA A 710 20.91 9.12 -9.73
C ALA A 710 22.46 9.10 -9.68
N LYS A 711 23.10 7.93 -9.51
CA LYS A 711 24.49 7.81 -8.99
C LYS A 711 24.75 8.80 -7.85
N ASN A 712 23.84 8.84 -6.86
CA ASN A 712 23.94 9.76 -5.73
C ASN A 712 25.16 9.40 -4.87
N GLN A 713 26.11 10.32 -4.72
CA GLN A 713 27.37 10.06 -4.03
C GLN A 713 27.18 9.61 -2.58
N ASP A 714 26.34 10.33 -1.82
CA ASP A 714 26.00 10.00 -0.42
C ASP A 714 25.19 8.69 -0.30
N GLY A 715 24.51 8.28 -1.39
CA GLY A 715 23.50 7.21 -1.43
C GLY A 715 24.03 5.77 -1.34
N ASN A 716 25.34 5.56 -1.23
CA ASN A 716 25.99 4.24 -1.12
C ASN A 716 25.96 3.64 0.32
N LEU A 717 24.87 3.90 1.07
CA LEU A 717 24.71 3.52 2.49
C LEU A 717 25.85 4.06 3.38
N ARG A 718 26.40 5.24 3.05
CA ARG A 718 27.43 5.93 3.83
C ARG A 718 26.88 7.15 4.57
N LEU A 719 25.96 7.86 3.94
CA LEU A 719 25.44 9.17 4.34
C LEU A 719 23.97 9.33 3.95
N SER A 720 23.30 10.33 4.55
CA SER A 720 22.02 10.92 4.11
C SER A 720 20.88 9.92 3.85
N THR A 721 20.99 8.71 4.40
CA THR A 721 20.10 7.58 4.15
C THR A 721 19.19 7.39 5.34
N PHE A 722 17.92 7.76 5.20
CA PHE A 722 16.94 7.67 6.27
C PHE A 722 16.25 6.30 6.32
N LEU A 723 15.94 5.86 7.54
CA LEU A 723 15.21 4.62 7.81
C LEU A 723 14.23 4.83 8.98
N TYR A 724 13.19 3.99 9.06
CA TYR A 724 12.25 4.00 10.18
C TYR A 724 11.68 2.61 10.47
N LYS A 725 11.31 2.38 11.74
CA LYS A 725 10.41 1.30 12.16
C LYS A 725 9.05 1.93 12.48
N LYS A 726 7.96 1.26 12.14
CA LYS A 726 6.59 1.73 12.44
C LYS A 726 6.09 1.22 13.79
N GLU A 727 5.01 1.82 14.28
CA GLU A 727 4.24 1.24 15.38
C GLU A 727 3.55 -0.06 14.90
N ASN A 728 3.61 -1.11 15.72
CA ASN A 728 3.05 -2.45 15.51
C ASN A 728 3.51 -3.17 14.22
N ASP A 729 4.61 -2.74 13.61
CA ASP A 729 5.34 -3.48 12.57
C ASP A 729 6.79 -3.76 13.03
N ASP A 730 7.26 -4.98 12.81
CA ASP A 730 8.64 -5.38 13.08
C ASP A 730 9.63 -4.86 12.03
N LYS A 731 9.16 -4.47 10.84
CA LYS A 731 10.01 -4.14 9.70
C LYS A 731 10.68 -2.77 9.80
N ILE A 732 11.91 -2.74 9.31
CA ILE A 732 12.61 -1.50 8.97
C ILE A 732 12.27 -1.11 7.53
N TYR A 733 11.89 0.15 7.34
CA TYR A 733 11.59 0.80 6.06
C TYR A 733 12.72 1.77 5.69
N PHE A 734 12.92 1.99 4.39
CA PHE A 734 13.91 2.94 3.86
C PHE A 734 13.24 4.19 3.28
N GLY A 735 13.92 5.33 3.42
CA GLY A 735 13.44 6.66 3.05
C GLY A 735 13.06 7.52 4.27
N PRO A 736 12.67 8.79 4.07
CA PRO A 736 12.53 9.49 2.79
C PRO A 736 13.87 9.74 2.09
N VAL A 737 13.81 10.20 0.84
CA VAL A 737 14.99 10.60 0.06
C VAL A 737 15.37 12.05 0.38
N TRP A 738 16.67 12.37 0.35
CA TRP A 738 17.18 13.68 0.77
C TRP A 738 18.62 13.98 0.26
N ASP A 739 18.99 15.27 0.16
CA ASP A 739 20.28 15.82 -0.30
C ASP A 739 20.86 15.10 -1.56
N TYR A 740 20.31 15.44 -2.74
CA TYR A 740 20.68 14.94 -4.08
C TYR A 740 21.37 16.01 -4.97
N ASP A 741 21.92 17.08 -4.40
CA ASP A 741 22.68 18.08 -5.16
C ASP A 741 24.00 17.52 -5.72
N ILE A 742 24.57 16.48 -5.10
CA ILE A 742 25.75 15.74 -5.59
C ILE A 742 25.37 14.43 -6.32
N ALA A 743 24.32 14.50 -7.14
CA ALA A 743 23.82 13.40 -7.96
C ALA A 743 23.55 13.85 -9.41
N PHE A 744 23.06 12.94 -10.26
CA PHE A 744 22.72 13.18 -11.68
C PHE A 744 23.84 13.90 -12.45
N GLY A 745 25.04 13.31 -12.43
CA GLY A 745 26.24 13.82 -13.09
C GLY A 745 26.86 15.08 -12.47
N ASN A 746 26.45 15.52 -11.27
CA ASN A 746 26.95 16.77 -10.66
C ASN A 746 28.13 16.61 -9.69
N ALA A 747 28.68 15.40 -9.58
CA ALA A 747 29.75 15.06 -8.66
C ALA A 747 30.87 14.27 -9.35
N LYS A 748 32.09 14.38 -8.81
CA LYS A 748 33.30 13.63 -9.21
C LYS A 748 33.48 12.34 -8.42
N GLY A 749 32.81 12.19 -7.27
CA GLY A 749 33.00 11.09 -6.32
C GLY A 749 34.19 11.33 -5.37
N ASP A 750 34.34 10.47 -4.36
CA ASP A 750 35.47 10.49 -3.42
C ASP A 750 36.13 9.10 -3.38
N SER A 751 37.46 9.05 -3.53
CA SER A 751 38.23 7.81 -3.61
C SER A 751 38.25 6.98 -2.32
N ASN A 752 37.71 7.52 -1.22
CA ASN A 752 37.50 6.82 0.05
C ASN A 752 36.13 6.11 0.13
N GLU A 753 35.28 6.23 -0.89
CA GLU A 753 33.89 5.76 -0.84
C GLU A 753 33.66 4.32 -1.36
N PRO A 754 32.84 3.51 -0.67
CA PRO A 754 32.41 2.22 -1.18
C PRO A 754 31.73 2.33 -2.55
N GLY A 755 32.28 1.63 -3.55
CA GLY A 755 31.77 1.63 -4.92
C GLY A 755 32.40 2.65 -5.86
N PHE A 756 33.26 3.55 -5.37
CA PHE A 756 34.07 4.41 -6.25
C PHE A 756 35.10 3.58 -7.04
N VAL A 757 35.28 3.90 -8.33
CA VAL A 757 36.23 3.24 -9.24
C VAL A 757 37.25 4.24 -9.79
N SER A 758 36.77 5.29 -10.47
CA SER A 758 37.55 6.47 -10.85
C SER A 758 36.62 7.69 -10.98
N GLU A 759 37.20 8.88 -11.14
CA GLU A 759 36.42 10.11 -11.37
C GLU A 759 35.65 9.99 -12.71
N GLU A 760 36.29 9.50 -13.77
CA GLU A 760 35.68 9.34 -15.09
C GLU A 760 34.55 8.31 -15.08
N ASP A 761 34.71 7.21 -14.31
CA ASP A 761 33.62 6.24 -14.10
C ASP A 761 32.45 6.90 -13.40
N PHE A 762 32.70 7.56 -12.26
CA PHE A 762 31.66 8.11 -11.41
C PHE A 762 30.83 9.16 -12.15
N ILE A 763 31.48 10.11 -12.84
CA ILE A 763 30.84 11.14 -13.67
C ILE A 763 29.99 10.51 -14.77
N SER A 764 30.41 9.38 -15.34
CA SER A 764 29.70 8.75 -16.44
C SER A 764 28.29 8.30 -16.04
N SER A 765 27.37 8.39 -16.99
CA SER A 765 26.02 7.80 -16.94
C SER A 765 26.03 6.26 -16.98
N LYS A 766 27.20 5.62 -16.96
CA LYS A 766 27.38 4.17 -17.04
C LYS A 766 27.91 3.60 -15.72
N ASN A 767 28.02 2.28 -15.70
CA ASN A 767 28.58 1.47 -14.63
C ASN A 767 27.84 1.59 -13.28
N TRP A 768 28.17 0.67 -12.38
CA TRP A 768 27.47 0.47 -11.11
C TRP A 768 28.19 1.21 -9.98
N TYR A 769 27.45 1.91 -9.10
CA TYR A 769 28.03 2.59 -7.94
C TYR A 769 27.42 2.09 -6.62
N VAL A 770 26.13 2.37 -6.39
CA VAL A 770 25.42 2.01 -5.15
C VAL A 770 25.32 0.48 -4.99
N LYS A 771 25.23 -0.26 -6.09
CA LYS A 771 25.28 -1.72 -6.14
C LYS A 771 26.51 -2.31 -5.43
N GLU A 772 27.65 -1.61 -5.48
CA GLU A 772 28.93 -2.05 -4.89
C GLU A 772 29.10 -1.57 -3.43
N ALA A 773 28.09 -0.91 -2.86
CA ALA A 773 28.02 -0.62 -1.44
C ALA A 773 27.95 -1.89 -0.57
N ALA A 774 28.27 -1.73 0.71
CA ALA A 774 28.44 -2.79 1.71
C ALA A 774 27.42 -3.94 1.64
N TRP A 775 26.13 -3.61 1.70
CA TRP A 775 25.04 -4.58 1.77
C TRP A 775 24.53 -5.00 0.39
N TYR A 776 24.39 -4.05 -0.53
CA TYR A 776 23.91 -4.32 -1.88
C TYR A 776 24.80 -5.34 -2.61
N LYS A 777 26.14 -5.23 -2.54
CA LYS A 777 27.07 -6.17 -3.21
C LYS A 777 26.99 -7.62 -2.71
N LEU A 778 26.39 -7.84 -1.54
CA LEU A 778 26.11 -9.17 -1.00
C LEU A 778 24.74 -9.67 -1.47
N LEU A 779 23.71 -8.84 -1.38
CA LEU A 779 22.36 -9.19 -1.83
C LEU A 779 22.29 -9.41 -3.34
N PHE A 780 23.05 -8.67 -4.15
CA PHE A 780 23.18 -8.90 -5.60
C PHE A 780 23.81 -10.26 -5.97
N ARG A 781 24.39 -11.01 -5.02
CA ARG A 781 24.82 -12.40 -5.24
C ARG A 781 23.64 -13.37 -5.23
N GLN A 782 22.54 -12.99 -4.59
CA GLN A 782 21.32 -13.79 -4.49
C GLN A 782 20.46 -13.66 -5.75
N ALA A 783 20.01 -14.80 -6.29
CA ALA A 783 19.23 -14.82 -7.53
C ALA A 783 17.86 -14.15 -7.39
N GLU A 784 17.23 -14.28 -6.22
CA GLU A 784 15.93 -13.70 -5.91
C GLU A 784 15.99 -12.17 -5.78
N PHE A 785 17.01 -11.62 -5.09
CA PHE A 785 17.19 -10.16 -5.04
C PHE A 785 17.43 -9.56 -6.43
N ARG A 786 18.26 -10.22 -7.26
CA ARG A 786 18.43 -9.86 -8.68
C ARG A 786 17.14 -10.00 -9.50
N LYS A 787 16.18 -10.84 -9.10
CA LYS A 787 14.87 -10.91 -9.76
C LYS A 787 14.04 -9.68 -9.37
N LEU A 788 13.83 -9.45 -8.08
CA LEU A 788 13.01 -8.36 -7.54
C LEU A 788 13.48 -6.98 -8.02
N VAL A 789 14.79 -6.71 -8.01
CA VAL A 789 15.34 -5.43 -8.48
C VAL A 789 15.04 -5.19 -9.96
N ARG A 790 15.15 -6.21 -10.81
CA ARG A 790 14.93 -6.07 -12.27
C ARG A 790 13.46 -5.94 -12.62
N GLU A 791 12.60 -6.69 -11.94
CA GLU A 791 11.14 -6.56 -12.09
C GLU A 791 10.69 -5.15 -11.68
N ARG A 792 11.22 -4.62 -10.58
CA ARG A 792 10.93 -3.25 -10.13
C ARG A 792 11.57 -2.19 -11.04
N TRP A 793 12.77 -2.40 -11.58
CA TRP A 793 13.37 -1.48 -12.56
C TRP A 793 12.52 -1.40 -13.84
N ALA A 794 12.09 -2.55 -14.36
CA ALA A 794 11.24 -2.62 -15.56
C ALA A 794 9.87 -1.96 -15.35
N GLU A 795 9.32 -1.98 -14.13
CA GLU A 795 8.13 -1.19 -13.77
C GLU A 795 8.45 0.32 -13.80
N ILE A 796 9.49 0.77 -13.09
CA ILE A 796 9.74 2.22 -12.94
C ILE A 796 10.25 2.88 -14.22
N SER A 797 11.08 2.23 -15.02
CA SER A 797 11.56 2.78 -16.29
C SER A 797 10.41 2.98 -17.30
N ARG A 798 9.50 2.01 -17.41
CA ARG A 798 8.36 2.07 -18.34
C ARG A 798 7.25 3.03 -17.90
N ASN A 799 7.07 3.25 -16.60
CA ASN A 799 5.94 4.03 -16.08
C ASN A 799 6.38 5.32 -15.37
N ASN A 800 7.22 5.20 -14.34
CA ASN A 800 7.47 6.27 -13.37
C ASN A 800 8.55 7.27 -13.84
N LEU A 801 9.52 6.82 -14.66
CA LEU A 801 10.58 7.69 -15.21
C LEU A 801 10.19 8.38 -16.53
N GLN A 802 9.01 8.09 -17.09
CA GLN A 802 8.54 8.70 -18.33
C GLN A 802 8.24 10.20 -18.16
N GLY A 803 8.69 11.04 -19.09
CA GLY A 803 8.43 12.48 -19.04
C GLY A 803 9.21 13.24 -17.95
N LEU A 804 10.37 12.74 -17.50
CA LEU A 804 11.25 13.49 -16.60
C LEU A 804 11.94 14.66 -17.30
N ASP A 805 12.18 14.56 -18.61
CA ASP A 805 12.61 15.66 -19.47
C ASP A 805 11.64 16.84 -19.42
N ARG A 806 10.33 16.58 -19.53
CA ARG A 806 9.26 17.58 -19.43
C ARG A 806 9.17 18.23 -18.05
N PHE A 807 9.40 17.45 -16.98
CA PHE A 807 9.49 17.99 -15.63
C PHE A 807 10.69 18.94 -15.49
N ILE A 808 11.87 18.55 -15.99
CA ILE A 808 13.08 19.37 -15.94
C ILE A 808 12.88 20.68 -16.71
N ASP A 809 12.30 20.63 -17.91
CA ASP A 809 11.99 21.84 -18.69
C ASP A 809 10.99 22.74 -17.97
N SER A 810 9.88 22.19 -17.44
CA SER A 810 8.88 22.98 -16.72
C SER A 810 9.43 23.59 -15.42
N TYR A 811 10.34 22.90 -14.71
CA TYR A 811 11.02 23.47 -13.54
C TYR A 811 12.00 24.57 -13.95
N ALA A 812 12.74 24.38 -15.04
CA ALA A 812 13.70 25.35 -15.56
C ALA A 812 13.03 26.65 -16.05
N GLY A 813 11.89 26.55 -16.74
CA GLY A 813 11.07 27.70 -17.15
C GLY A 813 10.51 28.48 -15.95
N ARG A 814 9.96 27.78 -14.95
CA ARG A 814 9.46 28.40 -13.70
C ARG A 814 10.52 29.20 -12.93
N ILE A 815 11.81 28.93 -13.13
CA ILE A 815 12.91 29.67 -12.47
C ILE A 815 13.68 30.58 -13.44
N GLU A 816 13.20 30.84 -14.65
CA GLU A 816 14.00 31.42 -15.74
C GLU A 816 14.51 32.85 -15.45
N GLN A 817 13.78 33.68 -14.68
CA GLN A 817 14.32 34.95 -14.12
C GLN A 817 15.06 34.77 -12.78
N SER A 818 14.57 33.89 -11.90
CA SER A 818 15.19 33.62 -10.59
C SER A 818 16.63 33.12 -10.74
N GLN A 819 16.90 32.29 -11.75
CA GLN A 819 18.26 31.84 -12.09
C GLN A 819 19.13 32.97 -12.65
N LYS A 820 18.58 33.92 -13.44
CA LYS A 820 19.34 35.08 -13.95
C LYS A 820 19.84 35.96 -12.81
N GLU A 821 18.96 36.37 -11.89
CA GLU A 821 19.38 37.20 -10.75
C GLU A 821 20.22 36.40 -9.74
N ASN A 822 19.98 35.09 -9.59
CA ASN A 822 20.86 34.22 -8.81
C ASN A 822 22.29 34.19 -9.37
N PHE A 823 22.46 33.89 -10.66
CA PHE A 823 23.78 33.75 -11.27
C PHE A 823 24.47 35.09 -11.57
N ARG A 824 23.72 36.20 -11.50
CA ARG A 824 24.27 37.56 -11.41
C ARG A 824 24.96 37.85 -10.07
N LYS A 825 24.55 37.18 -9.00
CA LYS A 825 25.16 37.31 -7.66
C LYS A 825 26.21 36.23 -7.38
N TRP A 826 25.98 35.01 -7.86
CA TRP A 826 26.80 33.82 -7.61
C TRP A 826 27.23 33.23 -8.97
N ASP A 827 28.45 33.51 -9.46
CA ASP A 827 28.81 33.27 -10.87
C ASP A 827 28.71 31.79 -11.28
N ILE A 828 27.87 31.50 -12.28
CA ILE A 828 27.69 30.16 -12.85
C ILE A 828 28.97 29.59 -13.49
N ASN A 829 29.91 30.44 -13.88
CA ASN A 829 31.18 30.02 -14.47
C ASN A 829 32.20 29.59 -13.41
N GLN A 830 31.95 29.88 -12.14
CA GLN A 830 32.84 29.49 -11.05
C GLN A 830 32.82 27.97 -10.85
N TRP A 831 34.00 27.36 -10.90
CA TRP A 831 34.15 25.97 -10.45
C TRP A 831 33.99 25.93 -8.92
N HIS A 832 33.11 25.05 -8.44
CA HIS A 832 32.95 24.75 -7.02
C HIS A 832 33.37 23.31 -6.74
N TRP A 833 33.68 23.03 -5.47
CA TRP A 833 34.04 21.70 -4.99
C TRP A 833 33.11 20.62 -5.56
N ASN A 834 33.71 19.50 -5.98
CA ASN A 834 33.05 18.31 -6.53
C ASN A 834 32.36 18.47 -7.91
N ASN A 835 32.16 19.67 -8.47
CA ASN A 835 31.54 19.78 -9.79
C ASN A 835 32.44 19.17 -10.89
N PRO A 836 31.93 18.26 -11.75
CA PRO A 836 32.70 17.66 -12.83
C PRO A 836 32.66 18.48 -14.12
N GLN A 837 31.61 19.26 -14.33
CA GLN A 837 31.40 20.10 -15.51
C GLN A 837 31.01 21.53 -15.08
N VAL A 838 31.33 22.49 -15.94
CA VAL A 838 30.74 23.83 -15.96
C VAL A 838 30.33 24.10 -17.41
N ALA A 839 29.02 24.17 -17.69
CA ALA A 839 28.46 24.29 -19.03
C ALA A 839 28.33 25.75 -19.52
N GLY A 840 28.87 26.71 -18.76
CA GLY A 840 28.91 28.15 -19.09
C GLY A 840 27.56 28.88 -19.14
N SER A 841 26.44 28.18 -18.95
CA SER A 841 25.10 28.77 -18.94
C SER A 841 24.09 27.81 -18.30
N PHE A 842 23.03 28.36 -17.69
CA PHE A 842 21.95 27.57 -17.08
C PHE A 842 21.29 26.60 -18.07
N LYS A 843 21.06 27.05 -19.31
CA LYS A 843 20.55 26.18 -20.39
C LYS A 843 21.52 25.06 -20.75
N GLY A 844 22.84 25.30 -20.69
CA GLY A 844 23.86 24.28 -20.86
C GLY A 844 23.83 23.22 -19.75
N GLU A 845 23.67 23.65 -18.50
CA GLU A 845 23.58 22.77 -17.33
C GLU A 845 22.30 21.90 -17.36
N VAL A 846 21.16 22.51 -17.72
CA VAL A 846 19.88 21.80 -17.89
C VAL A 846 19.97 20.78 -19.03
N ASN A 847 20.55 21.16 -20.17
CA ASN A 847 20.78 20.23 -21.29
C ASN A 847 21.70 19.06 -20.91
N TYR A 848 22.77 19.33 -20.14
CA TYR A 848 23.67 18.29 -19.63
C TYR A 848 22.92 17.32 -18.71
N LEU A 849 22.14 17.84 -17.75
CA LEU A 849 21.32 17.03 -16.84
C LEU A 849 20.34 16.13 -17.59
N LYS A 850 19.56 16.68 -18.54
CA LYS A 850 18.63 15.90 -19.37
C LYS A 850 19.34 14.80 -20.16
N LYS A 851 20.50 15.10 -20.77
CA LYS A 851 21.27 14.10 -21.52
C LYS A 851 21.81 13.00 -20.59
N TRP A 852 22.39 13.37 -19.45
CA TRP A 852 22.95 12.42 -18.49
C TRP A 852 21.89 11.43 -18.00
N ILE A 853 20.69 11.92 -17.66
CA ILE A 853 19.55 11.11 -17.22
C ILE A 853 19.09 10.15 -18.32
N SER A 854 18.94 10.64 -19.55
CA SER A 854 18.54 9.81 -20.69
C SER A 854 19.58 8.71 -20.98
N ASP A 855 20.86 9.06 -21.03
CA ASP A 855 21.95 8.08 -21.19
C ASP A 855 21.94 7.04 -20.05
N ARG A 856 21.66 7.48 -18.81
CA ARG A 856 21.67 6.65 -17.59
C ARG A 856 20.50 5.67 -17.55
N GLN A 857 19.29 6.12 -17.89
CA GLN A 857 18.12 5.25 -17.99
C GLN A 857 18.35 4.17 -19.05
N ASN A 858 18.77 4.58 -20.26
CA ASN A 858 19.11 3.66 -21.35
C ASN A 858 20.20 2.64 -20.96
N TRP A 859 21.21 3.06 -20.19
CA TRP A 859 22.24 2.13 -19.71
C TRP A 859 21.71 1.11 -18.70
N LEU A 860 20.85 1.53 -17.76
CA LEU A 860 20.22 0.63 -16.78
C LEU A 860 19.22 -0.33 -17.44
N ASP A 861 18.42 0.13 -18.41
CA ASP A 861 17.51 -0.70 -19.21
C ASP A 861 18.21 -1.81 -20.01
N ILE A 862 19.50 -1.62 -20.32
CA ILE A 862 20.35 -2.62 -20.99
C ILE A 862 21.09 -3.51 -19.98
N SER A 863 21.32 -3.04 -18.75
CA SER A 863 22.21 -3.68 -17.76
C SER A 863 21.50 -4.52 -16.70
N PHE A 864 20.16 -4.48 -16.66
CA PHE A 864 19.30 -5.26 -15.74
C PHE A 864 18.65 -6.47 -16.45
#